data_AF-A0A4R0RNC3-F1
#
_entry.id   AF-A0A4R0RNC3-F1
#
_cell.length_a   1.000
_cell.length_b   1.000
_cell.length_c   1.000
_cell.angle_alpha   90.00
_cell.angle_beta   90.00
_cell.angle_gamma   90.00
#
_symmetry.space_group_name_H-M   'P 1'
#
loop_
_entity.id
_entity.type
_entity.pdbx_description
1 polymer ?
#
loop_
_entity_poly.entity_id
_entity_poly.type
_entity_poly.pdbx_seq_one_letter_code
_entity_poly.pdbx_strand_id
1 'polypeptide(L)'
;MNSFAARAPSGSEPAVQSFSLRGLRSAAHAVKDWFIRPSDPQYPDLLTQTSSVAWLLATSTDPNTRLDALLVMPQTHWKRDKVIELVNFDTLDFLLEHLAKCFKESEEGPAQPKESSEGRINPLCDAFCLIYWELQAYYGGWATNWILTLGAKFAAEHRGIISFCSEAGSIPLRMVFCTLGPHLLALSDSAVEDPVEALSSYAIRLGTPFLHLTSTSLYPRTLLRLTQSRLDLDATALVMDVLTEFSSWIRQLEANDSESQVDNLRHLAEIAIVILQASIRFLGSLHTPDVTTRLLELGRGLRSTLVKVQTYHPRWDHVLVGLLSLAVQSSIIAITPSITFAWPPGLLENLPSADVDDQAKYSCPLDTIRHAIADIFLILLCKDIMPSLNGKALRRRTAHWITGLLSTGEPSATRPQLLLQLAMIEKVEALIEPGLASEPLRDHFFLPIAAIVVQPLSGGESVDVVELTHKRDKAFIAVILPRTAGFADGDSWLNNEANMAYVRAWARAVHRGAIPHSDNVDTLLSELSAPSLLHCQEIFQRTEEDWGDDLTWVRHVAIVVLWHDLERSFKHDTMKVYSNLDTLSELVEELSTLDAQTVQDVVWYLVRINSLIAQIASSSPHAQRLQSVSDSLKHIIAEVNKLTEQGTSSRTAAGP
;
A
#
# COMPACT_ATOMS: atom_id res chain seq x y z
N MET A 1 84.54 -15.77 20.91
CA MET A 1 84.49 -15.17 22.26
C MET A 1 83.08 -14.63 22.48
N ASN A 2 82.39 -15.14 23.50
CA ASN A 2 81.08 -14.79 24.08
C ASN A 2 79.84 -14.93 23.16
N SER A 3 79.08 -16.03 23.16
CA SER A 3 78.13 -16.60 24.15
C SER A 3 76.83 -15.79 24.34
N PHE A 4 75.68 -16.36 23.95
CA PHE A 4 74.63 -16.82 24.88
C PHE A 4 73.57 -17.66 24.17
N ALA A 5 73.12 -18.70 24.88
CA ALA A 5 72.25 -19.76 24.42
C ALA A 5 70.76 -19.52 24.77
N ALA A 6 69.91 -20.12 23.93
CA ALA A 6 68.55 -20.63 24.09
C ALA A 6 67.71 -20.36 25.36
N ARG A 7 66.43 -19.98 25.13
CA ARG A 7 65.26 -20.58 25.79
C ARG A 7 63.97 -20.34 24.97
N ALA A 8 63.17 -21.40 24.80
CA ALA A 8 61.83 -21.37 24.24
C ALA A 8 60.77 -20.95 25.28
N PRO A 9 59.61 -20.47 24.82
CA PRO A 9 58.30 -20.87 25.38
C PRO A 9 57.41 -21.41 24.25
N SER A 10 56.96 -22.67 24.32
CA SER A 10 55.71 -23.14 24.93
C SER A 10 54.46 -22.51 24.30
N GLY A 11 53.61 -23.38 23.76
CA GLY A 11 52.50 -23.03 22.88
C GLY A 11 51.38 -22.19 23.49
N SER A 12 50.63 -21.59 22.58
CA SER A 12 49.27 -21.11 22.78
C SER A 12 48.52 -21.26 21.46
N GLU A 13 47.48 -22.09 21.48
CA GLU A 13 46.49 -22.24 20.40
C GLU A 13 45.90 -20.88 20.01
N PRO A 14 45.60 -20.61 18.73
CA PRO A 14 44.79 -19.46 18.36
C PRO A 14 43.36 -19.70 18.84
N ALA A 15 42.91 -18.88 19.79
CA ALA A 15 41.55 -18.82 20.27
C ALA A 15 40.58 -18.63 19.09
N VAL A 16 39.72 -19.63 18.88
CA VAL A 16 38.51 -19.54 18.07
C VAL A 16 37.68 -18.38 18.61
N GLN A 17 37.63 -17.27 17.88
CA GLN A 17 36.71 -16.17 18.18
C GLN A 17 35.29 -16.69 18.00
N SER A 18 34.61 -16.89 19.13
CA SER A 18 33.19 -17.21 19.19
C SER A 18 32.40 -16.15 18.41
N PHE A 19 31.70 -16.59 17.36
CA PHE A 19 30.69 -15.83 16.65
C PHE A 19 29.68 -15.25 17.65
N SER A 20 29.65 -13.93 17.78
CA SER A 20 28.74 -13.24 18.69
C SER A 20 27.34 -13.17 18.09
N LEU A 21 26.35 -13.74 18.79
CA LEU A 21 24.91 -13.60 18.55
C LEU A 21 24.43 -12.13 18.44
N ARG A 22 25.24 -11.14 18.83
CA ARG A 22 24.95 -9.72 18.61
C ARG A 22 25.03 -9.30 17.14
N GLY A 23 25.87 -9.94 16.32
CA GLY A 23 25.99 -9.63 14.88
C GLY A 23 24.75 -10.02 14.08
N LEU A 24 24.13 -11.15 14.40
CA LEU A 24 22.90 -11.65 13.77
C LEU A 24 21.66 -10.80 14.13
N ARG A 25 21.58 -10.27 15.36
CA ARG A 25 20.51 -9.35 15.74
C ARG A 25 20.61 -7.99 15.04
N SER A 26 21.82 -7.49 14.81
CA SER A 26 22.03 -6.23 14.06
C SER A 26 21.69 -6.37 12.58
N ALA A 27 21.99 -7.52 11.96
CA ALA A 27 21.63 -7.81 10.58
C ALA A 27 20.10 -7.96 10.39
N ALA A 28 19.41 -8.61 11.32
CA ALA A 28 17.95 -8.76 11.26
C ALA A 28 17.19 -7.42 11.45
N HIS A 29 17.76 -6.47 12.20
CA HIS A 29 17.21 -5.11 12.29
C HIS A 29 17.43 -4.29 11.01
N ALA A 30 18.61 -4.38 10.39
CA ALA A 30 18.90 -3.70 9.13
C ALA A 30 18.02 -4.21 7.95
N VAL A 31 17.73 -5.52 7.92
CA VAL A 31 16.89 -6.15 6.88
C VAL A 31 15.42 -5.74 6.97
N LYS A 32 14.93 -5.41 8.17
CA LYS A 32 13.56 -4.93 8.38
C LYS A 32 13.34 -3.53 7.82
N ASP A 33 14.34 -2.67 7.94
CA ASP A 33 14.32 -1.31 7.38
C ASP A 33 14.44 -1.32 5.84
N TRP A 34 14.98 -2.40 5.24
CA TRP A 34 15.21 -2.54 3.80
C TRP A 34 13.97 -2.81 2.94
N PHE A 35 12.84 -3.25 3.51
CA PHE A 35 11.61 -3.53 2.75
C PHE A 35 10.55 -2.41 2.80
N ILE A 36 10.70 -1.41 3.68
CA ILE A 36 9.59 -0.50 4.05
C ILE A 36 9.76 0.94 3.50
N ARG A 37 10.91 1.34 2.97
CA ARG A 37 11.10 2.70 2.41
C ARG A 37 11.49 2.67 0.93
N PRO A 38 10.58 3.03 0.00
CA PRO A 38 10.96 3.23 -1.40
C PRO A 38 11.77 4.51 -1.68
N SER A 39 11.92 5.42 -0.70
CA SER A 39 12.34 6.80 -1.01
C SER A 39 13.02 7.53 0.15
N ASP A 40 14.02 6.94 0.82
CA ASP A 40 14.82 7.70 1.80
C ASP A 40 16.10 8.26 1.13
N PRO A 41 16.27 9.58 1.00
CA PRO A 41 17.43 10.21 0.35
C PRO A 41 18.76 10.04 1.12
N GLN A 42 18.77 9.34 2.27
CA GLN A 42 19.97 9.14 3.08
C GLN A 42 20.88 7.97 2.64
N TYR A 43 20.59 7.26 1.55
CA TYR A 43 21.47 6.19 1.01
C TYR A 43 22.03 6.47 -0.40
N PRO A 44 22.87 7.52 -0.58
CA PRO A 44 23.55 7.78 -1.85
C PRO A 44 24.51 6.65 -2.28
N ASP A 45 24.96 5.79 -1.35
CA ASP A 45 25.95 4.74 -1.61
C ASP A 45 25.40 3.51 -2.37
N LEU A 46 24.08 3.27 -2.35
CA LEU A 46 23.51 2.10 -3.03
C LEU A 46 23.42 2.30 -4.55
N LEU A 47 23.09 3.52 -5.00
CA LEU A 47 23.03 3.86 -6.43
C LEU A 47 24.42 3.88 -7.08
N THR A 48 25.45 4.28 -6.33
CA THR A 48 26.84 4.28 -6.78
C THR A 48 27.41 2.86 -6.86
N GLN A 49 27.06 1.97 -5.92
CA GLN A 49 27.43 0.56 -5.99
C GLN A 49 26.81 -0.14 -7.21
N THR A 50 25.50 0.00 -7.44
CA THR A 50 24.84 -0.61 -8.62
C THR A 50 25.43 -0.09 -9.93
N SER A 51 25.72 1.22 -10.03
CA SER A 51 26.33 1.81 -11.23
C SER A 51 27.75 1.30 -11.47
N SER A 52 28.52 1.08 -10.40
CA SER A 52 29.90 0.57 -10.50
C SER A 52 29.94 -0.89 -10.94
N VAL A 53 29.05 -1.74 -10.38
CA VAL A 53 28.91 -3.14 -10.82
C VAL A 53 28.44 -3.20 -12.27
N ALA A 54 27.50 -2.33 -12.67
CA ALA A 54 27.00 -2.27 -14.04
C ALA A 54 28.11 -1.92 -15.04
N TRP A 55 28.91 -0.91 -14.68
CA TRP A 55 30.06 -0.49 -15.48
C TRP A 55 31.10 -1.62 -15.59
N LEU A 56 31.42 -2.31 -14.49
CA LEU A 56 32.36 -3.44 -14.52
C LEU A 56 31.87 -4.59 -15.41
N LEU A 57 30.58 -4.95 -15.32
CA LEU A 57 29.99 -5.99 -16.17
C LEU A 57 30.00 -5.61 -17.65
N ALA A 58 29.80 -4.33 -17.97
CA ALA A 58 29.77 -3.83 -19.34
C ALA A 58 31.15 -3.63 -19.96
N THR A 59 32.18 -3.31 -19.16
CA THR A 59 33.49 -2.86 -19.67
C THR A 59 34.64 -3.83 -19.42
N SER A 60 34.56 -4.68 -18.39
CA SER A 60 35.67 -5.58 -18.04
C SER A 60 35.74 -6.78 -18.99
N THR A 61 36.92 -6.99 -19.58
CA THR A 61 37.25 -8.20 -20.35
C THR A 61 37.96 -9.27 -19.51
N ASP A 62 38.41 -8.92 -18.29
CA ASP A 62 39.01 -9.89 -17.37
C ASP A 62 37.92 -10.78 -16.75
N PRO A 63 37.99 -12.11 -16.92
CA PRO A 63 36.98 -13.03 -16.37
C PRO A 63 36.92 -12.98 -14.84
N ASN A 64 38.03 -12.73 -14.13
CA ASN A 64 38.00 -12.68 -12.67
C ASN A 64 37.26 -11.44 -12.17
N THR A 65 37.57 -10.27 -12.73
CA THR A 65 36.87 -9.01 -12.42
C THR A 65 35.38 -9.09 -12.78
N ARG A 66 35.04 -9.71 -13.92
CA ARG A 66 33.64 -9.93 -14.30
C ARG A 66 32.93 -10.88 -13.34
N LEU A 67 33.60 -11.95 -12.91
CA LEU A 67 33.08 -12.86 -11.90
C LEU A 67 32.82 -12.14 -10.59
N ASP A 68 33.79 -11.40 -10.06
CA ASP A 68 33.64 -10.67 -8.81
C ASP A 68 32.48 -9.67 -8.86
N ALA A 69 32.29 -8.99 -10.00
CA ALA A 69 31.13 -8.14 -10.23
C ALA A 69 29.79 -8.92 -10.21
N LEU A 70 29.73 -10.09 -10.85
CA LEU A 70 28.55 -10.97 -10.80
C LEU A 70 28.26 -11.48 -9.38
N LEU A 71 29.27 -11.74 -8.56
CA LEU A 71 29.11 -12.22 -7.18
C LEU A 71 28.57 -11.14 -6.23
N VAL A 72 28.75 -9.86 -6.56
CA VAL A 72 28.20 -8.72 -5.80
C VAL A 72 26.81 -8.33 -6.31
N MET A 73 26.44 -8.72 -7.53
CA MET A 73 25.13 -8.44 -8.12
C MET A 73 23.94 -8.86 -7.22
N PRO A 74 23.97 -10.02 -6.54
CA PRO A 74 22.95 -10.43 -5.58
C PRO A 74 22.75 -9.44 -4.41
N GLN A 75 23.81 -8.74 -4.02
CA GLN A 75 23.82 -7.86 -2.86
C GLN A 75 23.41 -6.42 -3.20
N THR A 76 23.21 -6.12 -4.49
CA THR A 76 22.93 -4.78 -5.00
C THR A 76 21.49 -4.67 -5.49
N HIS A 77 20.91 -3.47 -5.41
CA HIS A 77 19.54 -3.23 -5.87
C HIS A 77 19.54 -2.95 -7.38
N TRP A 78 18.97 -3.88 -8.14
CA TRP A 78 18.81 -3.75 -9.58
C TRP A 78 17.37 -3.50 -10.00
N LYS A 79 17.19 -2.49 -10.86
CA LYS A 79 16.03 -2.41 -11.74
C LYS A 79 16.07 -3.59 -12.71
N ARG A 80 14.93 -4.24 -12.90
CA ARG A 80 14.81 -5.46 -13.70
C ARG A 80 15.41 -5.28 -15.11
N ASP A 81 15.08 -4.19 -15.78
CA ASP A 81 15.52 -3.91 -17.16
C ASP A 81 17.04 -3.81 -17.27
N LYS A 82 17.71 -3.34 -16.20
CA LYS A 82 19.17 -3.26 -16.14
C LYS A 82 19.84 -4.61 -15.93
N VAL A 83 19.23 -5.52 -15.18
CA VAL A 83 19.73 -6.91 -15.09
C VAL A 83 19.73 -7.51 -16.49
N ILE A 84 18.61 -7.43 -17.19
CA ILE A 84 18.45 -8.02 -18.53
C ILE A 84 19.40 -7.40 -19.56
N GLU A 85 19.68 -6.10 -19.48
CA GLU A 85 20.66 -5.43 -20.35
C GLU A 85 22.10 -5.93 -20.11
N LEU A 86 22.44 -6.31 -18.89
CA LEU A 86 23.82 -6.61 -18.47
C LEU A 86 24.15 -8.11 -18.43
N VAL A 87 23.15 -8.97 -18.25
CA VAL A 87 23.35 -10.43 -18.15
C VAL A 87 22.54 -11.17 -19.20
N ASN A 88 23.16 -12.19 -19.78
CA ASN A 88 22.60 -13.05 -20.82
C ASN A 88 22.81 -14.54 -20.46
N PHE A 89 22.34 -15.45 -21.32
CA PHE A 89 22.50 -16.89 -21.09
C PHE A 89 23.97 -17.33 -21.00
N ASP A 90 24.88 -16.71 -21.76
CA ASP A 90 26.33 -17.00 -21.65
C ASP A 90 26.88 -16.70 -20.25
N THR A 91 26.24 -15.77 -19.52
CA THR A 91 26.61 -15.45 -18.14
C THR A 91 26.26 -16.60 -17.19
N LEU A 92 25.20 -17.37 -17.47
CA LEU A 92 24.89 -18.57 -16.70
C LEU A 92 25.92 -19.67 -16.92
N ASP A 93 26.30 -19.90 -18.19
CA ASP A 93 27.35 -20.87 -18.54
C ASP A 93 28.67 -20.50 -17.87
N PHE A 94 29.03 -19.21 -17.92
CA PHE A 94 30.21 -18.67 -17.26
C PHE A 94 30.20 -18.93 -15.74
N LEU A 95 29.07 -18.74 -15.06
CA LEU A 95 28.94 -19.00 -13.63
C LEU A 95 29.03 -20.50 -13.29
N LEU A 96 28.40 -21.36 -14.11
CA LEU A 96 28.47 -22.80 -13.93
C LEU A 96 29.87 -23.36 -14.15
N GLU A 97 30.61 -22.87 -15.15
CA GLU A 97 32.02 -23.24 -15.34
C GLU A 97 32.89 -22.86 -14.12
N HIS A 98 32.66 -21.69 -13.53
CA HIS A 98 33.39 -21.26 -12.33
C HIS A 98 32.97 -22.06 -11.09
N LEU A 99 31.70 -22.45 -11.01
CA LEU A 99 31.22 -23.37 -9.98
C LEU A 99 31.93 -24.72 -10.11
N ALA A 100 32.02 -25.30 -11.31
CA ALA A 100 32.72 -26.56 -11.54
C ALA A 100 34.19 -26.51 -11.10
N LYS A 101 34.90 -25.41 -11.39
CA LYS A 101 36.29 -25.19 -10.96
C LYS A 101 36.45 -25.19 -9.43
N CYS A 102 35.40 -24.94 -8.65
CA CYS A 102 35.44 -24.96 -7.19
C CYS A 102 35.45 -26.37 -6.59
N PHE A 103 35.20 -27.41 -7.39
CA PHE A 103 35.16 -28.80 -6.94
C PHE A 103 36.36 -29.60 -7.49
N LYS A 104 36.73 -30.66 -6.79
CA LYS A 104 37.59 -31.73 -7.30
C LYS A 104 36.68 -32.84 -7.83
N GLU A 105 36.87 -33.25 -9.07
CA GLU A 105 36.21 -34.43 -9.60
C GLU A 105 36.73 -35.66 -8.86
N SER A 106 35.80 -36.45 -8.34
CA SER A 106 36.07 -37.75 -7.73
C SER A 106 35.62 -38.81 -8.72
N GLU A 107 36.49 -39.76 -9.05
CA GLU A 107 36.16 -40.82 -10.03
C GLU A 107 35.06 -41.77 -9.52
N GLU A 108 34.85 -41.87 -8.20
CA GLU A 108 33.94 -42.85 -7.59
C GLU A 108 32.99 -42.26 -6.52
N GLY A 109 32.97 -40.94 -6.31
CA GLY A 109 32.20 -40.33 -5.20
C GLY A 109 31.62 -38.95 -5.48
N PRO A 110 30.86 -38.39 -4.52
CA PRO A 110 30.35 -37.02 -4.61
C PRO A 110 31.50 -36.04 -4.76
N ALA A 111 31.29 -35.00 -5.57
CA ALA A 111 32.31 -33.99 -5.78
C ALA A 111 32.62 -33.29 -4.45
N GLN A 112 33.90 -33.11 -4.14
CA GLN A 112 34.32 -32.42 -2.92
C GLN A 112 34.75 -30.98 -3.24
N PRO A 113 34.29 -29.99 -2.46
CA PRO A 113 34.74 -28.62 -2.64
C PRO A 113 36.24 -28.52 -2.35
N LYS A 114 36.97 -27.74 -3.15
CA LYS A 114 38.35 -27.38 -2.86
C LYS A 114 38.36 -26.45 -1.64
N GLU A 115 39.22 -26.73 -0.67
CA GLU A 115 39.38 -25.88 0.53
C GLU A 115 39.61 -24.40 0.17
N SER A 116 40.39 -24.14 -0.89
CA SER A 116 40.67 -22.78 -1.38
C SER A 116 39.45 -22.05 -1.96
N SER A 117 38.38 -22.77 -2.28
CA SER A 117 37.23 -22.27 -3.04
C SER A 117 35.92 -22.32 -2.28
N GLU A 118 35.90 -22.88 -1.07
CA GLU A 118 34.67 -23.09 -0.28
C GLU A 118 33.89 -21.77 -0.07
N GLY A 119 34.60 -20.67 0.21
CA GLY A 119 34.00 -19.34 0.38
C GLY A 119 33.38 -18.74 -0.89
N ARG A 120 33.68 -19.28 -2.09
CA ARG A 120 33.16 -18.78 -3.38
C ARG A 120 31.91 -19.52 -3.86
N ILE A 121 31.65 -20.71 -3.35
CA ILE A 121 30.57 -21.57 -3.82
C ILE A 121 29.19 -20.93 -3.60
N ASN A 122 28.92 -20.45 -2.38
CA ASN A 122 27.63 -19.82 -2.07
C ASN A 122 27.35 -18.56 -2.91
N PRO A 123 28.28 -17.58 -3.00
CA PRO A 123 28.10 -16.43 -3.89
C PRO A 123 27.85 -16.80 -5.36
N LEU A 124 28.55 -17.82 -5.88
CA LEU A 124 28.37 -18.30 -7.26
C LEU A 124 26.95 -18.81 -7.48
N CYS A 125 26.46 -19.63 -6.56
CA CYS A 125 25.11 -20.17 -6.60
C CYS A 125 24.05 -19.06 -6.47
N ASP A 126 24.27 -18.08 -5.58
CA ASP A 126 23.37 -16.92 -5.43
C ASP A 126 23.29 -16.09 -6.72
N ALA A 127 24.44 -15.79 -7.33
CA ALA A 127 24.51 -15.08 -8.61
C ALA A 127 23.81 -15.87 -9.74
N PHE A 128 24.08 -17.17 -9.83
CA PHE A 128 23.42 -18.06 -10.80
C PHE A 128 21.90 -18.04 -10.64
N CYS A 129 21.40 -18.24 -9.42
CA CYS A 129 19.97 -18.27 -9.15
C CYS A 129 19.31 -16.92 -9.45
N LEU A 130 19.91 -15.80 -9.06
CA LEU A 130 19.36 -14.48 -9.39
C LEU A 130 19.24 -14.29 -10.90
N ILE A 131 20.31 -14.57 -11.64
CA ILE A 131 20.36 -14.35 -13.10
C ILE A 131 19.39 -15.28 -13.81
N TYR A 132 19.41 -16.58 -13.48
CA TYR A 132 18.56 -17.57 -14.13
C TYR A 132 17.08 -17.20 -13.97
N TRP A 133 16.66 -16.84 -12.75
CA TRP A 133 15.25 -16.56 -12.48
C TRP A 133 14.79 -15.19 -13.01
N GLU A 134 15.67 -14.18 -13.11
CA GLU A 134 15.32 -12.94 -13.83
C GLU A 134 15.26 -13.16 -15.35
N LEU A 135 16.14 -13.99 -15.93
CA LEU A 135 16.07 -14.39 -17.33
C LEU A 135 14.83 -15.24 -17.62
N GLN A 136 14.47 -16.18 -16.75
CA GLN A 136 13.25 -16.99 -16.87
C GLN A 136 12.00 -16.11 -16.83
N ALA A 137 11.97 -15.10 -15.95
CA ALA A 137 10.82 -14.21 -15.83
C ALA A 137 10.59 -13.33 -17.06
N TYR A 138 11.62 -13.07 -17.87
CA TYR A 138 11.56 -12.18 -19.03
C TYR A 138 11.60 -12.93 -20.38
N TYR A 139 12.43 -13.97 -20.45
CA TYR A 139 12.67 -14.80 -21.64
C TYR A 139 12.32 -16.27 -21.36
N GLY A 140 11.16 -16.53 -20.73
CA GLY A 140 10.79 -17.87 -20.26
C GLY A 140 11.06 -19.00 -21.27
N GLY A 141 10.66 -18.83 -22.54
CA GLY A 141 10.94 -19.84 -23.57
C GLY A 141 12.43 -20.09 -23.85
N TRP A 142 13.26 -19.04 -23.79
CA TRP A 142 14.70 -19.15 -24.05
C TRP A 142 15.44 -19.72 -22.84
N ALA A 143 15.02 -19.35 -21.63
CA ALA A 143 15.56 -19.92 -20.40
C ALA A 143 15.18 -21.39 -20.24
N THR A 144 13.96 -21.77 -20.64
CA THR A 144 13.55 -23.17 -20.81
C THR A 144 14.41 -23.89 -21.87
N ASN A 145 14.69 -23.27 -23.01
CA ASN A 145 15.56 -23.88 -24.02
C ASN A 145 17.01 -24.03 -23.51
N TRP A 146 17.53 -23.03 -22.79
CA TRP A 146 18.87 -23.06 -22.21
C TRP A 146 19.00 -24.17 -21.15
N ILE A 147 18.02 -24.29 -20.23
CA ILE A 147 18.06 -25.33 -19.20
C ILE A 147 17.96 -26.74 -19.81
N LEU A 148 17.17 -26.92 -20.87
CA LEU A 148 17.02 -28.20 -21.58
C LEU A 148 18.23 -28.57 -22.44
N THR A 149 19.10 -27.61 -22.77
CA THR A 149 20.28 -27.85 -23.61
C THR A 149 21.56 -27.77 -22.78
N LEU A 150 22.04 -26.57 -22.49
CA LEU A 150 23.32 -26.33 -21.81
C LEU A 150 23.25 -26.68 -20.33
N GLY A 151 22.16 -26.31 -19.64
CA GLY A 151 21.97 -26.67 -18.23
C GLY A 151 21.93 -28.18 -18.01
N ALA A 152 21.16 -28.89 -18.83
CA ALA A 152 21.07 -30.34 -18.88
C ALA A 152 22.43 -31.00 -19.14
N LYS A 153 23.20 -30.49 -20.12
CA LYS A 153 24.55 -30.96 -20.44
C LYS A 153 25.51 -30.78 -19.25
N PHE A 154 25.55 -29.58 -18.65
CA PHE A 154 26.38 -29.31 -17.48
C PHE A 154 26.05 -30.26 -16.33
N ALA A 155 24.76 -30.44 -16.05
CA ALA A 155 24.32 -31.30 -14.96
C ALA A 155 24.74 -32.77 -15.22
N ALA A 156 24.66 -33.24 -16.47
CA ALA A 156 25.09 -34.57 -16.88
C ALA A 156 26.62 -34.77 -16.78
N GLU A 157 27.42 -33.77 -17.15
CA GLU A 157 28.88 -33.79 -17.08
C GLU A 157 29.38 -33.67 -15.62
N HIS A 158 28.65 -32.94 -14.77
CA HIS A 158 29.05 -32.66 -13.39
C HIS A 158 28.10 -33.25 -12.34
N ARG A 159 27.65 -34.49 -12.53
CA ARG A 159 26.71 -35.19 -11.62
C ARG A 159 27.14 -35.15 -10.15
N GLY A 160 28.43 -35.32 -9.87
CA GLY A 160 28.97 -35.27 -8.51
C GLY A 160 28.75 -33.92 -7.82
N ILE A 161 28.78 -32.81 -8.57
CA ILE A 161 28.50 -31.46 -8.05
C ILE A 161 27.02 -31.31 -7.78
N ILE A 162 26.16 -31.77 -8.68
CA ILE A 162 24.70 -31.67 -8.50
C ILE A 162 24.22 -32.53 -7.32
N SER A 163 24.80 -33.72 -7.13
CA SER A 163 24.58 -34.56 -5.94
C SER A 163 24.98 -33.83 -4.66
N PHE A 164 26.17 -33.22 -4.65
CA PHE A 164 26.61 -32.41 -3.52
C PHE A 164 25.65 -31.26 -3.22
N CYS A 165 25.17 -30.54 -4.25
CA CYS A 165 24.20 -29.47 -4.10
C CYS A 165 22.87 -29.93 -3.45
N SER A 166 22.45 -31.16 -3.73
CA SER A 166 21.23 -31.75 -3.15
C SER A 166 21.36 -32.06 -1.67
N GLU A 167 22.55 -32.50 -1.24
CA GLU A 167 22.85 -32.91 0.14
C GLU A 167 23.31 -31.73 1.00
N ALA A 168 23.79 -30.66 0.38
CA ALA A 168 24.31 -29.48 1.06
C ALA A 168 23.26 -28.85 2.00
N GLY A 169 23.70 -28.42 3.18
CA GLY A 169 22.88 -27.64 4.12
C GLY A 169 22.69 -26.18 3.69
N SER A 170 23.37 -25.74 2.63
CA SER A 170 23.36 -24.35 2.16
C SER A 170 22.21 -24.09 1.18
N ILE A 171 21.46 -23.00 1.38
CA ILE A 171 20.31 -22.59 0.54
C ILE A 171 20.69 -22.35 -0.93
N PRO A 172 21.76 -21.58 -1.26
CA PRO A 172 22.15 -21.33 -2.65
C PRO A 172 22.37 -22.62 -3.43
N LEU A 173 23.06 -23.59 -2.80
CA LEU A 173 23.37 -24.88 -3.40
C LEU A 173 22.11 -25.70 -3.67
N ARG A 174 21.19 -25.74 -2.71
CA ARG A 174 19.89 -26.39 -2.92
C ARG A 174 19.09 -25.73 -4.04
N MET A 175 19.12 -24.40 -4.16
CA MET A 175 18.45 -23.70 -5.26
C MET A 175 19.03 -24.06 -6.63
N VAL A 176 20.36 -24.20 -6.73
CA VAL A 176 21.02 -24.70 -7.95
C VAL A 176 20.57 -26.12 -8.26
N PHE A 177 20.51 -27.00 -7.25
CA PHE A 177 19.95 -28.34 -7.41
C PHE A 177 18.50 -28.32 -7.87
N CYS A 178 17.63 -27.50 -7.26
CA CYS A 178 16.23 -27.37 -7.67
C CYS A 178 16.08 -26.84 -9.10
N THR A 179 17.06 -26.08 -9.59
CA THR A 179 17.06 -25.53 -10.95
C THR A 179 17.56 -26.55 -11.98
N LEU A 180 18.64 -27.29 -11.67
CA LEU A 180 19.32 -28.19 -12.63
C LEU A 180 19.01 -29.68 -12.42
N GLY A 181 18.84 -30.11 -11.17
CA GLY A 181 18.69 -31.51 -10.74
C GLY A 181 17.47 -32.23 -11.31
N PRO A 182 16.28 -31.61 -11.41
CA PRO A 182 15.12 -32.26 -12.02
C PRO A 182 15.36 -32.69 -13.48
N HIS A 183 16.21 -31.96 -14.23
CA HIS A 183 16.56 -32.32 -15.60
C HIS A 183 17.55 -33.48 -15.68
N LEU A 184 18.41 -33.66 -14.67
CA LEU A 184 19.25 -34.87 -14.54
C LEU A 184 18.40 -36.12 -14.37
N LEU A 185 17.36 -36.04 -13.55
CA LEU A 185 16.46 -37.16 -13.28
C LEU A 185 15.64 -37.53 -14.52
N ALA A 186 15.16 -36.52 -15.25
CA ALA A 186 14.48 -36.72 -16.53
C ALA A 186 15.38 -37.35 -17.60
N LEU A 187 16.70 -37.07 -17.58
CA LEU A 187 17.67 -37.68 -18.49
C LEU A 187 18.09 -39.10 -18.06
N SER A 188 18.04 -39.43 -16.77
CA SER A 188 18.38 -40.76 -16.27
C SER A 188 17.24 -41.76 -16.39
N ASP A 189 16.00 -41.32 -16.25
CA ASP A 189 14.82 -42.16 -16.47
C ASP A 189 14.35 -42.02 -17.92
N SER A 190 14.84 -42.89 -18.80
CA SER A 190 14.37 -43.02 -20.19
C SER A 190 12.90 -43.48 -20.33
N ALA A 191 12.13 -43.47 -19.23
CA ALA A 191 10.76 -43.97 -19.12
C ALA A 191 9.74 -42.91 -18.68
N VAL A 192 10.16 -41.65 -18.44
CA VAL A 192 9.22 -40.58 -18.15
C VAL A 192 8.66 -40.04 -19.47
N GLU A 193 7.44 -40.44 -19.81
CA GLU A 193 6.75 -40.00 -21.05
C GLU A 193 6.48 -38.49 -21.09
N ASP A 194 6.44 -37.82 -19.93
CA ASP A 194 6.31 -36.35 -19.84
C ASP A 194 7.30 -35.72 -18.82
N PRO A 195 8.40 -35.13 -19.30
CA PRO A 195 9.36 -34.42 -18.47
C PRO A 195 8.72 -33.32 -17.62
N VAL A 196 7.66 -32.67 -18.10
CA VAL A 196 6.99 -31.55 -17.40
C VAL A 196 6.24 -32.05 -16.15
N GLU A 197 5.63 -33.23 -16.23
CA GLU A 197 4.93 -33.85 -15.10
C GLU A 197 5.91 -34.33 -14.01
N ALA A 198 7.04 -34.94 -14.40
CA ALA A 198 8.10 -35.32 -13.46
C ALA A 198 8.75 -34.09 -12.78
N LEU A 199 8.98 -33.01 -13.53
CA LEU A 199 9.43 -31.72 -12.99
C LEU A 199 8.43 -31.15 -11.97
N SER A 200 7.13 -31.30 -12.22
CA SER A 200 6.04 -30.85 -11.34
C SER A 200 5.93 -31.70 -10.06
N SER A 201 6.02 -33.03 -10.16
CA SER A 201 6.03 -33.95 -9.01
C SER A 201 7.26 -33.75 -8.12
N TYR A 202 8.42 -33.49 -8.72
CA TYR A 202 9.67 -33.24 -7.98
C TYR A 202 9.66 -31.85 -7.31
N ALA A 203 9.08 -30.85 -7.97
CA ALA A 203 8.85 -29.52 -7.42
C ALA A 203 7.98 -29.50 -6.16
N ILE A 204 6.89 -30.28 -6.15
CA ILE A 204 5.99 -30.43 -4.99
C ILE A 204 6.75 -31.05 -3.80
N ARG A 205 7.62 -32.04 -4.06
CA ARG A 205 8.49 -32.65 -3.02
C ARG A 205 9.58 -31.72 -2.50
N LEU A 206 10.02 -30.75 -3.30
CA LEU A 206 10.98 -29.73 -2.87
C LEU A 206 10.30 -28.59 -2.08
N GLY A 207 8.97 -28.42 -2.20
CA GLY A 207 8.14 -27.46 -1.44
C GLY A 207 8.33 -27.49 0.07
N THR A 208 8.54 -28.67 0.64
CA THR A 208 8.71 -28.92 2.08
C THR A 208 10.05 -28.39 2.63
N PRO A 209 11.21 -28.62 1.99
CA PRO A 209 12.47 -27.98 2.38
C PRO A 209 12.57 -26.49 1.99
N PHE A 210 11.78 -25.96 1.04
CA PHE A 210 11.84 -24.55 0.63
C PHE A 210 11.45 -23.56 1.71
N LEU A 211 10.52 -23.94 2.57
CA LEU A 211 10.03 -23.08 3.64
C LEU A 211 10.90 -23.17 4.90
N HIS A 212 11.79 -24.15 5.03
CA HIS A 212 12.78 -24.20 6.12
C HIS A 212 13.95 -23.23 5.91
N LEU A 213 14.02 -22.62 4.74
CA LEU A 213 15.14 -21.86 4.27
C LEU A 213 14.63 -20.44 4.03
N THR A 214 15.12 -19.46 4.81
CA THR A 214 15.65 -18.17 4.34
C THR A 214 15.69 -17.11 5.45
N SER A 215 16.68 -16.22 5.42
CA SER A 215 16.66 -14.95 6.16
C SER A 215 17.42 -13.84 5.42
N THR A 216 17.73 -14.07 4.13
CA THR A 216 18.52 -13.15 3.30
C THR A 216 17.75 -12.74 2.04
N SER A 217 17.96 -11.50 1.61
CA SER A 217 17.14 -10.71 0.66
C SER A 217 17.02 -11.27 -0.76
N LEU A 218 17.89 -12.20 -1.18
CA LEU A 218 17.82 -12.80 -2.51
C LEU A 218 16.60 -13.68 -2.70
N TYR A 219 16.34 -14.51 -1.70
CA TYR A 219 15.49 -15.66 -1.88
C TYR A 219 14.01 -15.32 -1.99
N PRO A 220 13.43 -14.30 -1.33
CA PRO A 220 12.06 -13.90 -1.59
C PRO A 220 11.83 -13.47 -3.04
N ARG A 221 12.82 -12.80 -3.66
CA ARG A 221 12.74 -12.36 -5.06
C ARG A 221 12.87 -13.54 -6.02
N THR A 222 13.83 -14.42 -5.77
CA THR A 222 14.02 -15.65 -6.56
C THR A 222 12.86 -16.63 -6.40
N LEU A 223 12.34 -16.82 -5.19
CA LEU A 223 11.14 -17.60 -4.91
C LEU A 223 9.94 -16.98 -5.61
N LEU A 224 9.72 -15.67 -5.50
CA LEU A 224 8.65 -14.98 -6.23
C LEU A 224 8.75 -15.19 -7.74
N ARG A 225 9.96 -15.18 -8.31
CA ARG A 225 10.18 -15.45 -9.75
C ARG A 225 9.95 -16.92 -10.10
N LEU A 226 10.38 -17.83 -9.24
CA LEU A 226 10.14 -19.26 -9.38
C LEU A 226 8.64 -19.57 -9.33
N THR A 227 7.91 -18.92 -8.41
CA THR A 227 6.45 -18.90 -8.44
C THR A 227 6.01 -18.31 -9.77
N GLN A 228 6.37 -17.07 -10.11
CA GLN A 228 5.94 -16.36 -11.34
C GLN A 228 6.09 -17.16 -12.64
N SER A 229 7.25 -17.79 -12.83
CA SER A 229 7.57 -18.58 -14.03
C SER A 229 6.85 -19.93 -14.12
N ARG A 230 6.33 -20.44 -12.99
CA ARG A 230 5.60 -21.71 -12.94
C ARG A 230 4.09 -21.54 -13.04
N LEU A 231 3.59 -20.31 -13.05
CA LEU A 231 2.16 -19.99 -12.98
C LEU A 231 1.39 -20.13 -14.28
N ASP A 232 2.04 -20.58 -15.35
CA ASP A 232 1.33 -21.22 -16.45
C ASP A 232 0.75 -22.60 -16.05
N LEU A 233 1.18 -23.17 -14.91
CA LEU A 233 0.65 -24.39 -14.31
C LEU A 233 0.14 -24.11 -12.88
N ASP A 234 -1.18 -24.03 -12.74
CA ASP A 234 -2.00 -23.98 -11.51
C ASP A 234 -1.37 -23.35 -10.24
N ALA A 235 -1.24 -22.02 -10.29
CA ALA A 235 -0.91 -21.14 -9.16
C ALA A 235 -1.55 -21.50 -7.82
N THR A 236 -2.83 -21.83 -7.91
CA THR A 236 -3.70 -22.02 -6.76
C THR A 236 -3.29 -23.31 -6.06
N ALA A 237 -3.01 -24.38 -6.81
CA ALA A 237 -2.52 -25.64 -6.24
C ALA A 237 -1.22 -25.44 -5.44
N LEU A 238 -0.22 -24.75 -6.00
CA LEU A 238 1.06 -24.52 -5.32
C LEU A 238 0.89 -23.71 -4.03
N VAL A 239 0.09 -22.63 -4.08
CA VAL A 239 -0.20 -21.83 -2.87
C VAL A 239 -0.96 -22.66 -1.84
N MET A 240 -1.90 -23.49 -2.27
CA MET A 240 -2.64 -24.38 -1.37
C MET A 240 -1.74 -25.43 -0.72
N ASP A 241 -0.75 -25.96 -1.42
CA ASP A 241 0.26 -26.87 -0.86
C ASP A 241 1.12 -26.16 0.19
N VAL A 242 1.60 -24.95 -0.11
CA VAL A 242 2.34 -24.11 0.86
C VAL A 242 1.51 -23.84 2.11
N LEU A 243 0.23 -23.47 1.95
CA LEU A 243 -0.68 -23.22 3.08
C LEU A 243 -0.98 -24.50 3.86
N THR A 244 -1.05 -25.65 3.20
CA THR A 244 -1.27 -26.97 3.82
C THR A 244 -0.05 -27.38 4.65
N GLU A 245 1.15 -27.21 4.11
CA GLU A 245 2.39 -27.50 4.83
C GLU A 245 2.56 -26.56 6.02
N PHE A 246 2.26 -25.27 5.83
CA PHE A 246 2.32 -24.30 6.93
C PHE A 246 1.31 -24.64 8.04
N SER A 247 0.13 -25.15 7.67
CA SER A 247 -0.85 -25.68 8.63
C SER A 247 -0.33 -26.92 9.38
N SER A 248 0.43 -27.78 8.70
CA SER A 248 1.08 -28.96 9.30
C SER A 248 2.07 -28.55 10.39
N TRP A 249 2.91 -27.54 10.14
CA TRP A 249 3.87 -27.09 11.17
C TRP A 249 3.23 -26.42 12.36
N ILE A 250 2.14 -25.67 12.17
CA ILE A 250 1.38 -25.13 13.29
C ILE A 250 0.89 -26.27 14.19
N ARG A 251 0.41 -27.38 13.62
CA ARG A 251 0.02 -28.57 14.39
C ARG A 251 1.20 -29.25 15.07
N GLN A 252 2.37 -29.30 14.43
CA GLN A 252 3.58 -29.85 15.03
C GLN A 252 4.06 -29.01 16.22
N LEU A 253 3.92 -27.69 16.16
CA LEU A 253 4.18 -26.80 17.30
C LEU A 253 3.22 -27.06 18.46
N GLU A 254 1.93 -27.29 18.20
CA GLU A 254 0.99 -27.67 19.26
C GLU A 254 1.41 -28.96 19.99
N ALA A 255 2.20 -29.82 19.34
CA ALA A 255 2.71 -31.05 19.93
C ALA A 255 4.07 -30.91 20.64
N ASN A 256 4.85 -29.87 20.33
CA ASN A 256 6.23 -29.70 20.80
C ASN A 256 6.42 -28.35 21.51
N ASP A 257 6.58 -28.38 22.84
CA ASP A 257 6.79 -27.18 23.69
C ASP A 257 8.22 -26.58 23.62
N SER A 258 8.96 -26.81 22.53
CA SER A 258 10.34 -26.30 22.43
C SER A 258 10.37 -24.84 21.98
N GLU A 259 10.82 -23.93 22.85
CA GLU A 259 10.96 -22.49 22.57
C GLU A 259 11.78 -22.19 21.29
N SER A 260 12.81 -22.99 21.01
CA SER A 260 13.62 -22.86 19.78
C SER A 260 12.84 -23.15 18.50
N GLN A 261 11.84 -24.03 18.55
CA GLN A 261 10.98 -24.32 17.39
C GLN A 261 9.98 -23.19 17.13
N VAL A 262 9.51 -22.53 18.20
CA VAL A 262 8.62 -21.36 18.11
C VAL A 262 9.32 -20.22 17.37
N ASP A 263 10.58 -19.91 17.71
CA ASP A 263 11.35 -18.85 17.05
C ASP A 263 11.65 -19.15 15.58
N ASN A 264 11.98 -20.41 15.26
CA ASN A 264 12.19 -20.84 13.87
C ASN A 264 10.90 -20.70 13.07
N LEU A 265 9.77 -21.19 13.58
CA LEU A 265 8.49 -21.09 12.89
C LEU A 265 8.07 -19.65 12.66
N ARG A 266 8.35 -18.76 13.62
CA ARG A 266 8.09 -17.32 13.44
C ARG A 266 8.79 -16.79 12.21
N HIS A 267 10.08 -17.09 12.06
CA HIS A 267 10.83 -16.65 10.90
C HIS A 267 10.28 -17.24 9.60
N LEU A 268 9.92 -18.53 9.59
CA LEU A 268 9.28 -19.16 8.43
C LEU A 268 7.95 -18.49 8.08
N ALA A 269 7.16 -18.12 9.08
CA ALA A 269 5.89 -17.43 8.92
C ALA A 269 6.06 -16.04 8.29
N GLU A 270 7.01 -15.25 8.79
CA GLU A 270 7.34 -13.92 8.26
C GLU A 270 7.73 -14.01 6.78
N ILE A 271 8.55 -15.00 6.41
CA ILE A 271 8.97 -15.25 5.03
C ILE A 271 7.79 -15.68 4.15
N ALA A 272 7.00 -16.65 4.62
CA ALA A 272 5.85 -17.15 3.90
C ALA A 272 4.87 -16.02 3.59
N ILE A 273 4.65 -15.11 4.53
CA ILE A 273 3.80 -13.93 4.32
C ILE A 273 4.34 -13.05 3.20
N VAL A 274 5.64 -12.73 3.19
CA VAL A 274 6.23 -11.90 2.13
C VAL A 274 6.07 -12.56 0.75
N ILE A 275 6.29 -13.88 0.67
CA ILE A 275 6.13 -14.65 -0.57
C ILE A 275 4.67 -14.66 -1.02
N LEU A 276 3.75 -14.97 -0.11
CA LEU A 276 2.31 -15.01 -0.38
C LEU A 276 1.79 -13.62 -0.75
N GLN A 277 2.30 -12.55 -0.13
CA GLN A 277 1.88 -11.18 -0.42
C GLN A 277 2.24 -10.78 -1.82
N ALA A 278 3.49 -11.04 -2.20
CA ALA A 278 3.91 -10.78 -3.56
C ALA A 278 3.13 -11.67 -4.54
N SER A 279 2.93 -12.95 -4.22
CA SER A 279 2.17 -13.87 -5.08
C SER A 279 0.73 -13.41 -5.27
N ILE A 280 -0.04 -13.20 -4.20
CA ILE A 280 -1.45 -12.75 -4.27
C ILE A 280 -1.56 -11.41 -4.99
N ARG A 281 -0.63 -10.49 -4.77
CA ARG A 281 -0.63 -9.17 -5.43
C ARG A 281 -0.43 -9.27 -6.95
N PHE A 282 0.40 -10.20 -7.42
CA PHE A 282 0.73 -10.31 -8.84
C PHE A 282 -0.18 -11.29 -9.59
N LEU A 283 -0.93 -12.13 -8.89
CA LEU A 283 -1.61 -13.28 -9.48
C LEU A 283 -3.09 -13.24 -9.24
N GLY A 284 -3.80 -12.80 -10.30
CA GLY A 284 -5.26 -12.80 -10.36
C GLY A 284 -5.90 -14.12 -9.91
N SER A 285 -5.27 -15.24 -10.27
CA SER A 285 -5.73 -16.60 -9.98
C SER A 285 -5.73 -16.96 -8.50
N LEU A 286 -4.99 -16.24 -7.63
CA LEU A 286 -4.96 -16.49 -6.19
C LEU A 286 -6.08 -15.77 -5.44
N HIS A 287 -6.87 -14.93 -6.12
CA HIS A 287 -8.03 -14.30 -5.51
C HIS A 287 -9.23 -15.25 -5.49
N THR A 288 -9.11 -16.36 -4.75
CA THR A 288 -10.16 -17.36 -4.63
C THR A 288 -10.68 -17.46 -3.19
N PRO A 289 -11.95 -17.89 -3.00
CA PRO A 289 -12.50 -18.22 -1.70
C PRO A 289 -11.69 -19.28 -0.94
N ASP A 290 -11.10 -20.25 -1.66
CA ASP A 290 -10.36 -21.36 -1.05
C ASP A 290 -9.04 -20.89 -0.43
N VAL A 291 -8.27 -20.08 -1.16
CA VAL A 291 -7.03 -19.46 -0.66
C VAL A 291 -7.34 -18.57 0.55
N THR A 292 -8.38 -17.74 0.44
CA THR A 292 -8.86 -16.89 1.54
C THR A 292 -9.19 -17.74 2.78
N THR A 293 -9.95 -18.82 2.60
CA THR A 293 -10.38 -19.70 3.70
C THR A 293 -9.18 -20.34 4.38
N ARG A 294 -8.20 -20.85 3.60
CA ARG A 294 -6.99 -21.44 4.16
C ARG A 294 -6.13 -20.44 4.92
N LEU A 295 -5.95 -19.22 4.41
CA LEU A 295 -5.22 -18.17 5.13
C LEU A 295 -5.88 -17.83 6.48
N LEU A 296 -7.22 -17.78 6.51
CA LEU A 296 -7.98 -17.56 7.76
C LEU A 296 -7.89 -18.74 8.72
N GLU A 297 -7.99 -19.98 8.24
CA GLU A 297 -7.82 -21.19 9.04
C GLU A 297 -6.42 -21.24 9.66
N LEU A 298 -5.42 -20.86 8.89
CA LEU A 298 -4.04 -20.83 9.32
C LEU A 298 -3.80 -19.74 10.38
N GLY A 299 -4.33 -18.53 10.18
CA GLY A 299 -4.32 -17.48 11.21
C GLY A 299 -5.01 -17.94 12.51
N ARG A 300 -6.10 -18.70 12.40
CA ARG A 300 -6.81 -19.30 13.54
C ARG A 300 -5.98 -20.35 14.27
N GLY A 301 -5.39 -21.28 13.52
CA GLY A 301 -4.54 -22.32 14.08
C GLY A 301 -3.33 -21.72 14.80
N LEU A 302 -2.68 -20.75 14.16
CA LEU A 302 -1.53 -20.06 14.75
C LEU A 302 -1.90 -19.38 16.06
N ARG A 303 -3.00 -18.62 16.08
CA ARG A 303 -3.46 -17.94 17.30
C ARG A 303 -3.81 -18.91 18.42
N SER A 304 -4.53 -19.99 18.12
CA SER A 304 -4.85 -21.05 19.10
C SER A 304 -3.57 -21.61 19.74
N THR A 305 -2.58 -21.89 18.90
CA THR A 305 -1.27 -22.39 19.33
C THR A 305 -0.57 -21.39 20.26
N LEU A 306 -0.51 -20.11 19.87
CA LEU A 306 0.15 -19.07 20.67
C LEU A 306 -0.49 -18.83 22.04
N VAL A 307 -1.82 -18.94 22.13
CA VAL A 307 -2.53 -18.85 23.41
C VAL A 307 -2.19 -20.03 24.31
N LYS A 308 -2.05 -21.25 23.76
CA LYS A 308 -1.69 -22.45 24.53
C LYS A 308 -0.27 -22.40 25.08
N VAL A 309 0.71 -21.98 24.26
CA VAL A 309 2.13 -22.00 24.62
C VAL A 309 2.49 -20.90 25.64
N GLN A 310 1.59 -19.94 25.90
CA GLN A 310 1.79 -18.79 26.82
C GLN A 310 3.02 -17.89 26.52
N THR A 311 3.81 -18.21 25.49
CA THR A 311 4.93 -17.40 24.99
C THR A 311 4.41 -16.40 23.97
N TYR A 312 3.63 -15.42 24.42
CA TYR A 312 3.17 -14.36 23.54
C TYR A 312 4.30 -13.37 23.25
N HIS A 313 4.78 -13.36 22.01
CA HIS A 313 5.75 -12.39 21.51
C HIS A 313 5.04 -11.41 20.55
N PRO A 314 5.20 -10.07 20.68
CA PRO A 314 4.56 -9.07 19.81
C PRO A 314 4.86 -9.18 18.30
N ARG A 315 5.79 -10.06 17.92
CA ARG A 315 6.12 -10.33 16.51
C ARG A 315 5.12 -11.29 15.88
N TRP A 316 4.44 -12.11 16.68
CA TRP A 316 3.37 -12.95 16.19
C TRP A 316 2.15 -12.16 15.72
N ASP A 317 1.94 -10.96 16.28
CA ASP A 317 0.92 -10.04 15.76
C ASP A 317 1.23 -9.65 14.33
N HIS A 318 2.51 -9.43 13.98
CA HIS A 318 2.91 -9.14 12.60
C HIS A 318 2.53 -10.29 11.66
N VAL A 319 2.78 -11.52 12.09
CA VAL A 319 2.44 -12.71 11.29
C VAL A 319 0.92 -12.82 11.12
N LEU A 320 0.15 -12.69 12.20
CA LEU A 320 -1.31 -12.74 12.15
C LEU A 320 -1.91 -11.63 11.29
N VAL A 321 -1.42 -10.41 11.44
CA VAL A 321 -1.80 -9.23 10.65
C VAL A 321 -1.46 -9.45 9.17
N GLY A 322 -0.28 -9.97 8.87
CA GLY A 322 0.12 -10.32 7.51
C GLY A 322 -0.80 -11.36 6.89
N LEU A 323 -1.07 -12.47 7.58
CA LEU A 323 -2.00 -13.51 7.12
C LEU A 323 -3.42 -12.99 6.88
N LEU A 324 -3.89 -12.08 7.74
CA LEU A 324 -5.20 -11.43 7.55
C LEU A 324 -5.20 -10.50 6.35
N SER A 325 -4.16 -9.68 6.17
CA SER A 325 -4.04 -8.82 4.99
C SER A 325 -3.97 -9.65 3.70
N LEU A 326 -3.28 -10.80 3.72
CA LEU A 326 -3.28 -11.75 2.61
C LEU A 326 -4.67 -12.32 2.32
N ALA A 327 -5.38 -12.77 3.37
CA ALA A 327 -6.74 -13.27 3.25
C ALA A 327 -7.67 -12.18 2.69
N VAL A 328 -7.44 -10.93 3.08
CA VAL A 328 -8.20 -9.81 2.55
C VAL A 328 -7.90 -9.63 1.08
N GLN A 329 -6.62 -9.51 0.72
CA GLN A 329 -6.19 -9.33 -0.67
C GLN A 329 -6.70 -10.46 -1.57
N SER A 330 -6.66 -11.72 -1.13
CA SER A 330 -7.23 -12.84 -1.89
C SER A 330 -8.75 -12.78 -2.01
N SER A 331 -9.45 -12.08 -1.12
CA SER A 331 -10.91 -11.95 -1.15
C SER A 331 -11.44 -10.78 -1.98
N ILE A 332 -10.63 -9.74 -2.26
CA ILE A 332 -11.09 -8.49 -2.88
C ILE A 332 -11.71 -8.70 -4.28
N ILE A 333 -11.26 -9.68 -5.07
CA ILE A 333 -11.90 -10.02 -6.35
C ILE A 333 -13.01 -11.06 -6.15
N ALA A 334 -12.88 -11.91 -5.13
CA ALA A 334 -13.81 -12.98 -4.80
C ALA A 334 -14.96 -12.53 -3.87
N ILE A 335 -15.47 -11.30 -4.00
CA ILE A 335 -16.70 -10.84 -3.32
C ILE A 335 -17.91 -11.58 -3.90
N THR A 336 -17.92 -12.88 -3.70
CA THR A 336 -19.04 -13.80 -3.86
C THR A 336 -19.70 -13.94 -2.49
N PRO A 337 -21.03 -14.02 -2.40
CA PRO A 337 -21.78 -13.97 -1.15
C PRO A 337 -21.53 -15.16 -0.19
N SER A 338 -20.78 -16.21 -0.57
CA SER A 338 -20.69 -17.47 0.16
C SER A 338 -19.62 -17.56 1.28
N ILE A 339 -18.61 -16.69 1.30
CA ILE A 339 -17.58 -16.73 2.37
C ILE A 339 -18.16 -16.16 3.67
N THR A 340 -18.39 -17.03 4.66
CA THR A 340 -18.82 -16.67 6.02
C THR A 340 -17.61 -16.45 6.92
N PHE A 341 -17.34 -15.19 7.27
CA PHE A 341 -16.31 -14.84 8.24
C PHE A 341 -16.86 -15.06 9.67
N ALA A 342 -16.79 -16.28 10.20
CA ALA A 342 -17.21 -16.57 11.57
C ALA A 342 -16.24 -16.03 12.66
N TRP A 343 -15.07 -15.52 12.27
CA TRP A 343 -13.93 -15.25 13.15
C TRP A 343 -13.45 -13.80 13.38
N PRO A 344 -13.91 -12.76 12.68
CA PRO A 344 -13.42 -11.40 12.86
C PRO A 344 -13.57 -10.82 14.28
N PRO A 345 -14.71 -10.98 14.98
CA PRO A 345 -14.94 -10.24 16.22
C PRO A 345 -13.90 -10.57 17.29
N GLY A 346 -13.64 -11.86 17.53
CA GLY A 346 -12.72 -12.30 18.57
C GLY A 346 -11.25 -12.02 18.25
N LEU A 347 -10.86 -11.85 16.99
CA LEU A 347 -9.50 -11.41 16.64
C LEU A 347 -9.34 -9.90 16.77
N LEU A 348 -10.35 -9.14 16.33
CA LEU A 348 -10.39 -7.70 16.54
C LEU A 348 -10.43 -7.34 18.04
N GLU A 349 -11.12 -8.12 18.86
CA GLU A 349 -11.13 -7.95 20.33
C GLU A 349 -9.78 -8.21 21.01
N ASN A 350 -8.80 -8.77 20.30
CA ASN A 350 -7.49 -9.10 20.86
C ASN A 350 -6.33 -8.44 20.11
N LEU A 351 -6.59 -7.80 18.97
CA LEU A 351 -5.67 -6.81 18.43
C LEU A 351 -5.51 -5.73 19.51
N PRO A 352 -4.28 -5.39 19.90
CA PRO A 352 -4.05 -4.36 20.90
C PRO A 352 -4.83 -3.11 20.49
N SER A 353 -5.50 -2.46 21.44
CA SER A 353 -5.92 -1.10 21.22
C SER A 353 -4.64 -0.36 20.88
N ALA A 354 -4.49 -0.01 19.61
CA ALA A 354 -3.36 0.75 19.11
C ALA A 354 -3.53 2.17 19.68
N ASP A 355 -3.33 2.32 20.98
CA ASP A 355 -3.06 3.61 21.58
C ASP A 355 -1.80 4.08 20.88
N VAL A 356 -1.99 5.09 20.04
CA VAL A 356 -1.01 5.61 19.08
C VAL A 356 0.26 6.08 19.78
N ASP A 357 0.20 6.31 21.09
CA ASP A 357 1.31 6.79 21.91
C ASP A 357 2.33 5.69 22.30
N ASP A 358 2.01 4.40 22.16
CA ASP A 358 2.90 3.31 22.59
C ASP A 358 3.72 2.71 21.42
N GLN A 359 4.06 3.54 20.41
CA GLN A 359 4.83 3.14 19.21
C GLN A 359 6.13 2.41 19.53
N ALA A 360 6.78 2.72 20.66
CA ALA A 360 8.03 2.10 21.06
C ALA A 360 7.93 0.59 21.35
N LYS A 361 6.73 0.06 21.60
CA LYS A 361 6.54 -1.38 21.90
C LYS A 361 6.35 -2.25 20.66
N TYR A 362 5.97 -1.65 19.53
CA TYR A 362 5.66 -2.42 18.33
C TYR A 362 6.86 -2.48 17.41
N SER A 363 7.27 -3.70 17.08
CA SER A 363 8.34 -3.87 16.10
C SER A 363 7.87 -3.61 14.66
N CYS A 364 6.55 -3.64 14.39
CA CYS A 364 5.94 -3.46 13.06
C CYS A 364 5.67 -1.97 12.79
N PRO A 365 5.84 -1.46 11.55
CA PRO A 365 5.33 -0.14 11.20
C PRO A 365 3.82 -0.08 11.49
N LEU A 366 3.42 0.92 12.28
CA LEU A 366 2.03 1.14 12.66
C LEU A 366 1.11 1.19 11.44
N ASP A 367 1.62 1.68 10.31
CA ASP A 367 0.89 1.78 9.06
C ASP A 367 0.53 0.40 8.48
N THR A 368 1.37 -0.63 8.59
CA THR A 368 1.01 -1.97 8.11
C THR A 368 -0.14 -2.57 8.92
N ILE A 369 -0.13 -2.39 10.24
CA ILE A 369 -1.20 -2.84 11.12
C ILE A 369 -2.49 -2.07 10.80
N ARG A 370 -2.38 -0.76 10.61
CA ARG A 370 -3.47 0.10 10.17
C ARG A 370 -4.08 -0.41 8.85
N HIS A 371 -3.29 -0.56 7.79
CA HIS A 371 -3.80 -1.02 6.49
C HIS A 371 -4.50 -2.38 6.59
N ALA A 372 -3.94 -3.33 7.33
CA ALA A 372 -4.59 -4.62 7.54
C ALA A 372 -5.90 -4.52 8.34
N ILE A 373 -5.99 -3.61 9.31
CA ILE A 373 -7.24 -3.35 10.04
C ILE A 373 -8.28 -2.68 9.14
N ALA A 374 -7.88 -1.73 8.28
CA ALA A 374 -8.74 -1.13 7.26
C ALA A 374 -9.29 -2.20 6.30
N ASP A 375 -8.40 -3.05 5.80
CA ASP A 375 -8.70 -4.17 4.92
C ASP A 375 -9.73 -5.12 5.56
N ILE A 376 -9.49 -5.53 6.82
CA ILE A 376 -10.45 -6.36 7.57
C ILE A 376 -11.77 -5.63 7.74
N PHE A 377 -11.74 -4.35 8.12
CA PHE A 377 -12.93 -3.54 8.30
C PHE A 377 -13.76 -3.48 7.02
N LEU A 378 -13.14 -3.22 5.88
CA LEU A 378 -13.79 -3.23 4.57
C LEU A 378 -14.46 -4.55 4.26
N ILE A 379 -13.82 -5.68 4.57
CA ILE A 379 -14.45 -6.98 4.37
C ILE A 379 -15.68 -7.17 5.23
N LEU A 380 -15.60 -6.83 6.51
CA LEU A 380 -16.74 -6.96 7.43
C LEU A 380 -17.92 -6.12 6.99
N LEU A 381 -17.58 -4.98 6.42
CA LEU A 381 -18.50 -3.99 5.91
C LEU A 381 -19.12 -4.42 4.57
N CYS A 382 -18.35 -4.97 3.64
CA CYS A 382 -18.84 -5.55 2.38
C CYS A 382 -19.73 -6.77 2.60
N LYS A 383 -19.53 -7.53 3.68
CA LYS A 383 -20.28 -8.75 4.00
C LYS A 383 -21.53 -8.52 4.86
N ASP A 384 -21.81 -7.26 5.21
CA ASP A 384 -22.90 -6.88 6.12
C ASP A 384 -22.87 -7.65 7.45
N ILE A 385 -21.66 -7.97 7.93
CA ILE A 385 -21.44 -8.67 9.20
C ILE A 385 -21.45 -7.67 10.36
N MET A 386 -21.21 -6.38 10.08
CA MET A 386 -21.18 -5.30 11.06
C MET A 386 -22.40 -5.24 12.00
N PRO A 387 -23.66 -5.40 11.53
CA PRO A 387 -24.84 -5.42 12.41
C PRO A 387 -24.83 -6.57 13.43
N SER A 388 -24.14 -7.68 13.12
CA SER A 388 -24.03 -8.85 14.02
C SER A 388 -22.94 -8.69 15.10
N LEU A 389 -22.11 -7.64 15.02
CA LEU A 389 -21.09 -7.32 16.03
C LEU A 389 -21.73 -6.70 17.28
N ASN A 390 -22.34 -7.54 18.11
CA ASN A 390 -23.12 -7.11 19.29
C ASN A 390 -22.31 -6.49 20.44
N GLY A 391 -20.99 -6.33 20.31
CA GLY A 391 -20.12 -5.76 21.34
C GLY A 391 -19.98 -4.24 21.25
N LYS A 392 -20.43 -3.49 22.27
CA LYS A 392 -20.14 -2.04 22.41
C LYS A 392 -18.63 -1.74 22.42
N ALA A 393 -17.84 -2.64 23.01
CA ALA A 393 -16.37 -2.53 23.05
C ALA A 393 -15.74 -2.67 21.66
N LEU A 394 -16.19 -3.66 20.88
CA LEU A 394 -15.70 -3.88 19.52
C LEU A 394 -16.07 -2.70 18.62
N ARG A 395 -17.32 -2.21 18.68
CA ARG A 395 -17.74 -1.00 17.95
C ARG A 395 -16.89 0.22 18.30
N ARG A 396 -16.55 0.43 19.58
CA ARG A 396 -15.67 1.52 20.01
C ARG A 396 -14.24 1.36 19.47
N ARG A 397 -13.70 0.14 19.47
CA ARG A 397 -12.35 -0.12 18.90
C ARG A 397 -12.33 0.02 17.39
N THR A 398 -13.36 -0.47 16.72
CA THR A 398 -13.56 -0.26 15.28
C THR A 398 -13.64 1.23 14.96
N ALA A 399 -14.38 2.02 15.76
CA ALA A 399 -14.36 3.48 15.67
C ALA A 399 -12.95 4.03 15.78
N HIS A 400 -12.23 3.65 16.84
CA HIS A 400 -10.89 4.13 17.10
C HIS A 400 -9.90 3.76 15.98
N TRP A 401 -9.99 2.56 15.40
CA TRP A 401 -9.17 2.18 14.27
C TRP A 401 -9.50 2.96 13.01
N ILE A 402 -10.79 3.09 12.69
CA ILE A 402 -11.27 3.96 11.61
C ILE A 402 -10.67 5.34 11.81
N THR A 403 -10.74 5.93 13.01
CA THR A 403 -10.17 7.25 13.28
C THR A 403 -8.65 7.28 13.04
N GLY A 404 -7.92 6.28 13.54
CA GLY A 404 -6.47 6.22 13.43
C GLY A 404 -5.95 5.94 12.02
N LEU A 405 -6.76 5.32 11.16
CA LEU A 405 -6.48 5.12 9.73
C LEU A 405 -6.53 6.41 8.94
N LEU A 406 -7.33 7.37 9.39
CA LEU A 406 -7.60 8.60 8.68
C LEU A 406 -6.63 9.72 9.05
N SER A 407 -5.93 9.56 10.18
CA SER A 407 -4.96 10.54 10.69
C SER A 407 -3.56 10.43 10.08
N THR A 408 -3.30 9.45 9.20
CA THR A 408 -2.03 9.39 8.46
C THR A 408 -2.09 10.49 7.39
N GLY A 409 -1.56 11.67 7.73
CA GLY A 409 -1.61 12.90 6.93
C GLY A 409 -0.88 12.87 5.59
N GLU A 410 -0.90 11.75 4.87
CA GLU A 410 -0.45 11.70 3.49
C GLU A 410 -1.45 12.46 2.61
N PRO A 411 -0.99 13.48 1.85
CA PRO A 411 -1.87 14.43 1.17
C PRO A 411 -2.49 13.90 -0.14
N SER A 412 -2.14 12.71 -0.61
CA SER A 412 -2.64 12.17 -1.89
C SER A 412 -3.49 10.92 -1.67
N ALA A 413 -4.79 11.04 -1.87
CA ALA A 413 -5.69 9.89 -1.78
C ALA A 413 -5.53 8.99 -3.01
N THR A 414 -4.99 7.79 -2.82
CA THR A 414 -4.96 6.77 -3.89
C THR A 414 -6.36 6.21 -4.14
N ARG A 415 -6.65 5.64 -5.33
CA ARG A 415 -7.95 5.01 -5.62
C ARG A 415 -8.40 3.99 -4.55
N PRO A 416 -7.56 3.06 -4.06
CA PRO A 416 -7.93 2.15 -2.97
C PRO A 416 -8.31 2.90 -1.68
N GLN A 417 -7.63 3.99 -1.39
CA GLN A 417 -7.91 4.83 -0.22
C GLN A 417 -9.25 5.56 -0.36
N LEU A 418 -9.59 6.09 -1.54
CA LEU A 418 -10.90 6.71 -1.79
C LEU A 418 -12.05 5.71 -1.69
N LEU A 419 -11.86 4.49 -2.21
CA LEU A 419 -12.83 3.40 -2.05
C LEU A 419 -13.03 3.03 -0.58
N LEU A 420 -11.93 2.95 0.17
CA LEU A 420 -11.96 2.71 1.62
C LEU A 420 -12.73 3.82 2.35
N GLN A 421 -12.40 5.08 2.06
CA GLN A 421 -13.05 6.25 2.63
C GLN A 421 -14.56 6.28 2.33
N LEU A 422 -14.95 6.07 1.08
CA LEU A 422 -16.35 6.02 0.66
C LEU A 422 -17.11 4.93 1.44
N ALA A 423 -16.59 3.71 1.44
CA ALA A 423 -17.20 2.59 2.15
C ALA A 423 -17.31 2.84 3.66
N MET A 424 -16.30 3.47 4.27
CA MET A 424 -16.33 3.87 5.67
C MET A 424 -17.45 4.88 5.94
N ILE A 425 -17.58 5.92 5.12
CA ILE A 425 -18.59 6.97 5.30
C ILE A 425 -20.01 6.40 5.17
N GLU A 426 -20.28 5.63 4.11
CA GLU A 426 -21.60 5.01 3.86
C GLU A 426 -22.07 4.13 5.03
N LYS A 427 -21.14 3.54 5.78
CA LYS A 427 -21.46 2.58 6.85
C LYS A 427 -21.37 3.18 8.22
N VAL A 428 -20.68 4.31 8.38
CA VAL A 428 -20.82 5.12 9.58
C VAL A 428 -22.28 5.57 9.74
N GLU A 429 -22.99 5.87 8.65
CA GLU A 429 -24.44 6.09 8.70
C GLU A 429 -25.20 4.94 9.39
N ALA A 430 -24.97 3.70 8.92
CA ALA A 430 -25.58 2.50 9.48
C ALA A 430 -25.19 2.24 10.94
N LEU A 431 -23.97 2.62 11.35
CA LEU A 431 -23.51 2.49 12.74
C LEU A 431 -24.12 3.55 13.68
N ILE A 432 -24.58 4.66 13.13
CA ILE A 432 -25.05 5.84 13.86
C ILE A 432 -26.57 5.85 14.04
N GLU A 433 -27.28 4.93 13.39
CA GLU A 433 -28.73 4.80 13.44
C GLU A 433 -29.31 4.96 14.86
N PRO A 434 -30.49 5.59 14.98
CA PRO A 434 -31.04 6.04 16.26
C PRO A 434 -31.33 4.84 17.17
N GLY A 435 -30.51 4.67 18.20
CA GLY A 435 -30.70 3.64 19.24
C GLY A 435 -29.44 2.87 19.63
N LEU A 436 -28.38 2.90 18.80
CA LEU A 436 -27.20 2.04 19.00
C LEU A 436 -25.95 2.75 19.54
N ALA A 437 -25.79 4.05 19.29
CA ALA A 437 -24.62 4.82 19.72
C ALA A 437 -25.00 5.87 20.77
N SER A 438 -24.35 5.81 21.94
CA SER A 438 -24.37 6.91 22.91
C SER A 438 -23.71 8.17 22.32
N GLU A 439 -24.14 9.38 22.68
CA GLU A 439 -23.55 10.65 22.20
C GLU A 439 -22.01 10.68 22.12
N PRO A 440 -21.24 10.19 23.12
CA PRO A 440 -19.78 10.22 23.04
C PRO A 440 -19.20 9.40 21.88
N LEU A 441 -19.87 8.30 21.49
CA LEU A 441 -19.43 7.49 20.36
C LEU A 441 -19.65 8.23 19.04
N ARG A 442 -20.72 9.02 18.95
CA ARG A 442 -21.00 9.83 17.76
C ARG A 442 -19.83 10.79 17.53
N ASP A 443 -19.50 11.62 18.52
CA ASP A 443 -18.46 12.64 18.37
C ASP A 443 -17.09 12.06 17.97
N HIS A 444 -16.78 10.83 18.42
CA HIS A 444 -15.56 10.12 18.03
C HIS A 444 -15.53 9.70 16.55
N PHE A 445 -16.67 9.40 15.93
CA PHE A 445 -16.72 9.03 14.51
C PHE A 445 -16.71 10.23 13.58
N PHE A 446 -17.27 11.36 14.03
CA PHE A 446 -17.50 12.47 13.13
C PHE A 446 -16.24 13.25 12.80
N LEU A 447 -15.44 13.65 13.79
CA LEU A 447 -14.24 14.46 13.56
C LEU A 447 -13.29 13.86 12.49
N PRO A 448 -13.01 12.55 12.49
CA PRO A 448 -12.21 11.91 11.45
C PRO A 448 -12.85 11.93 10.06
N ILE A 449 -14.18 11.84 9.96
CA ILE A 449 -14.87 11.88 8.67
C ILE A 449 -14.74 13.25 8.02
N ALA A 450 -14.83 14.33 8.80
CA ALA A 450 -14.56 15.67 8.27
C ALA A 450 -13.12 15.73 7.72
N ALA A 451 -12.14 15.20 8.44
CA ALA A 451 -10.75 15.15 8.01
C ALA A 451 -10.55 14.36 6.70
N ILE A 452 -11.31 13.27 6.47
CA ILE A 452 -11.30 12.52 5.19
C ILE A 452 -11.65 13.43 4.02
N VAL A 453 -12.80 14.11 4.13
CA VAL A 453 -13.39 14.86 3.03
C VAL A 453 -12.58 16.12 2.73
N VAL A 454 -11.82 16.59 3.71
CA VAL A 454 -10.92 17.74 3.61
C VAL A 454 -9.67 17.43 2.76
N GLN A 455 -9.31 16.16 2.56
CA GLN A 455 -8.10 15.77 1.81
C GLN A 455 -8.15 16.27 0.36
N PRO A 456 -7.06 16.90 -0.13
CA PRO A 456 -6.98 17.40 -1.48
C PRO A 456 -6.86 16.26 -2.50
N LEU A 457 -7.28 16.58 -3.72
CA LEU A 457 -7.02 15.77 -4.90
C LEU A 457 -5.59 16.03 -5.36
N SER A 458 -4.81 14.97 -5.53
CA SER A 458 -3.43 15.07 -6.00
C SER A 458 -3.43 15.25 -7.51
N GLY A 459 -3.00 16.42 -8.00
CA GLY A 459 -3.13 16.84 -9.40
C GLY A 459 -2.65 15.80 -10.43
N GLY A 460 -3.46 15.62 -11.50
CA GLY A 460 -3.21 14.67 -12.59
C GLY A 460 -4.22 13.52 -12.67
N GLU A 461 -5.45 13.73 -12.19
CA GLU A 461 -6.35 12.63 -11.83
C GLU A 461 -7.11 12.01 -13.00
N SER A 462 -7.20 10.68 -12.98
CA SER A 462 -8.07 9.92 -13.88
C SER A 462 -9.54 10.22 -13.60
N VAL A 463 -10.41 10.12 -14.63
CA VAL A 463 -11.87 10.28 -14.53
C VAL A 463 -12.47 9.50 -13.35
N ASP A 464 -11.99 8.27 -13.11
CA ASP A 464 -12.44 7.41 -12.02
C ASP A 464 -12.22 8.01 -10.61
N VAL A 465 -11.14 8.78 -10.42
CA VAL A 465 -10.80 9.39 -9.12
C VAL A 465 -11.73 10.56 -8.82
N VAL A 466 -12.06 11.36 -9.83
CA VAL A 466 -13.04 12.45 -9.71
C VAL A 466 -14.43 11.90 -9.35
N GLU A 467 -14.87 10.83 -10.03
CA GLU A 467 -16.16 10.20 -9.74
C GLU A 467 -16.22 9.62 -8.32
N LEU A 468 -15.16 8.93 -7.89
CA LEU A 468 -15.08 8.36 -6.53
C LEU A 468 -15.06 9.45 -5.45
N THR A 469 -14.39 10.57 -5.73
CA THR A 469 -14.36 11.72 -4.82
C THR A 469 -15.75 12.33 -4.69
N HIS A 470 -16.46 12.52 -5.81
CA HIS A 470 -17.84 13.00 -5.79
C HIS A 470 -18.76 12.07 -5.00
N LYS A 471 -18.63 10.74 -5.20
CA LYS A 471 -19.38 9.74 -4.42
C LYS A 471 -19.08 9.84 -2.92
N ARG A 472 -17.80 9.96 -2.55
CA ARG A 472 -17.35 10.12 -1.15
C ARG A 472 -17.96 11.37 -0.52
N ASP A 473 -17.88 12.48 -1.23
CA ASP A 473 -18.39 13.77 -0.78
C ASP A 473 -19.92 13.73 -0.63
N LYS A 474 -20.64 13.13 -1.58
CA LYS A 474 -22.10 12.91 -1.49
C LYS A 474 -22.48 12.03 -0.31
N ALA A 475 -21.76 10.92 -0.08
CA ALA A 475 -22.00 10.05 1.08
C ALA A 475 -21.78 10.82 2.39
N PHE A 476 -20.78 11.69 2.46
CA PHE A 476 -20.53 12.52 3.63
C PHE A 476 -21.68 13.48 3.92
N ILE A 477 -22.21 14.15 2.90
CA ILE A 477 -23.36 15.04 3.06
C ILE A 477 -24.60 14.26 3.49
N ALA A 478 -24.82 13.05 2.95
CA ALA A 478 -25.92 12.19 3.37
C ALA A 478 -25.86 11.85 4.87
N VAL A 479 -24.66 11.69 5.43
CA VAL A 479 -24.46 11.44 6.87
C VAL A 479 -24.76 12.69 7.73
N ILE A 480 -24.45 13.89 7.22
CA ILE A 480 -24.62 15.16 7.97
C ILE A 480 -26.06 15.68 7.88
N LEU A 481 -26.68 15.63 6.71
CA LEU A 481 -27.93 16.34 6.42
C LEU A 481 -29.09 15.97 7.36
N PRO A 482 -29.33 14.70 7.74
CA PRO A 482 -30.39 14.37 8.72
C PRO A 482 -30.20 15.05 10.08
N ARG A 483 -28.96 15.44 10.40
CA ARG A 483 -28.63 16.09 11.68
C ARG A 483 -28.93 17.57 11.66
N THR A 484 -28.78 18.24 10.52
CA THR A 484 -29.18 19.64 10.40
C THR A 484 -30.71 19.77 10.45
N ALA A 485 -31.43 18.77 9.93
CA ALA A 485 -32.90 18.74 9.92
C ALA A 485 -33.55 18.47 11.29
N GLY A 486 -32.81 17.88 12.25
CA GLY A 486 -33.32 17.51 13.57
C GLY A 486 -33.39 18.64 14.59
N PHE A 487 -32.75 19.78 14.31
CA PHE A 487 -32.84 20.98 15.13
C PHE A 487 -33.99 21.85 14.61
N ALA A 488 -34.90 22.24 15.50
CA ALA A 488 -36.03 23.10 15.15
C ALA A 488 -35.60 24.40 14.44
N ASP A 489 -34.37 24.84 14.72
CA ASP A 489 -33.63 25.83 13.97
C ASP A 489 -32.36 25.16 13.43
N GLY A 490 -32.36 24.66 12.20
CA GLY A 490 -31.17 24.08 11.56
C GLY A 490 -29.94 25.01 11.61
N ASP A 491 -30.20 26.32 11.72
CA ASP A 491 -29.25 27.38 12.00
C ASP A 491 -28.41 27.12 13.27
N SER A 492 -29.00 26.56 14.33
CA SER A 492 -28.29 26.31 15.60
C SER A 492 -27.19 25.26 15.50
N TRP A 493 -27.31 24.28 14.59
CA TRP A 493 -26.30 23.24 14.41
C TRP A 493 -25.13 23.72 13.55
N LEU A 494 -25.45 24.40 12.43
CA LEU A 494 -24.45 24.90 11.48
C LEU A 494 -23.60 26.05 12.03
N ASN A 495 -24.12 26.78 13.01
CA ASN A 495 -23.42 27.89 13.68
C ASN A 495 -22.83 27.48 15.05
N ASN A 496 -22.73 26.19 15.34
CA ASN A 496 -22.09 25.70 16.55
C ASN A 496 -20.60 25.47 16.29
N GLU A 497 -19.74 26.11 17.10
CA GLU A 497 -18.28 26.01 17.00
C GLU A 497 -17.77 24.56 16.98
N ALA A 498 -18.40 23.66 17.74
CA ALA A 498 -18.04 22.24 17.79
C ALA A 498 -18.25 21.52 16.45
N ASN A 499 -19.07 22.08 15.55
CA ASN A 499 -19.40 21.49 14.25
C ASN A 499 -18.62 22.11 13.09
N MET A 500 -17.73 23.07 13.34
CA MET A 500 -17.08 23.82 12.26
C MET A 500 -16.16 23.00 11.38
N ALA A 501 -15.59 21.92 11.90
CA ALA A 501 -14.87 20.96 11.07
C ALA A 501 -15.76 20.36 9.96
N TYR A 502 -17.06 20.12 10.23
CA TYR A 502 -18.00 19.58 9.25
C TYR A 502 -18.38 20.61 8.20
N VAL A 503 -18.63 21.85 8.63
CA VAL A 503 -18.95 22.96 7.73
C VAL A 503 -17.76 23.20 6.77
N ARG A 504 -16.52 23.18 7.28
CA ARG A 504 -15.30 23.23 6.46
C ARG A 504 -15.24 22.11 5.44
N ALA A 505 -15.45 20.87 5.88
CA ALA A 505 -15.43 19.70 5.01
C ALA A 505 -16.52 19.77 3.92
N TRP A 506 -17.72 20.24 4.27
CA TRP A 506 -18.83 20.44 3.34
C TRP A 506 -18.51 21.54 2.33
N ALA A 507 -17.99 22.69 2.79
CA ALA A 507 -17.56 23.76 1.91
C ALA A 507 -16.49 23.27 0.93
N ARG A 508 -15.50 22.50 1.38
CA ARG A 508 -14.48 21.90 0.49
C ARG A 508 -15.07 20.92 -0.54
N ALA A 509 -16.06 20.13 -0.16
CA ALA A 509 -16.78 19.26 -1.09
C ALA A 509 -17.49 20.07 -2.19
N VAL A 510 -18.20 21.14 -1.81
CA VAL A 510 -18.85 22.05 -2.76
C VAL A 510 -17.81 22.74 -3.65
N HIS A 511 -16.72 23.23 -3.07
CA HIS A 511 -15.65 23.88 -3.81
C HIS A 511 -15.08 22.95 -4.88
N ARG A 512 -14.71 21.71 -4.54
CA ARG A 512 -14.17 20.76 -5.53
C ARG A 512 -15.15 20.38 -6.63
N GLY A 513 -16.43 20.25 -6.31
CA GLY A 513 -17.45 19.86 -7.28
C GLY A 513 -17.88 20.99 -8.21
N ALA A 514 -17.89 22.23 -7.71
CA ALA A 514 -18.44 23.38 -8.42
C ALA A 514 -17.41 24.37 -8.93
N ILE A 515 -16.14 24.30 -8.50
CA ILE A 515 -15.14 25.33 -8.78
C ILE A 515 -13.85 24.67 -9.33
N PRO A 516 -13.43 25.00 -10.57
CA PRO A 516 -14.06 25.96 -11.49
C PRO A 516 -15.42 25.45 -12.02
N HIS A 517 -16.18 26.36 -12.63
CA HIS A 517 -17.50 26.07 -13.18
C HIS A 517 -17.50 24.84 -14.09
N SER A 518 -18.50 23.96 -13.90
CA SER A 518 -18.76 22.78 -14.72
C SER A 518 -20.17 22.81 -15.29
N ASP A 519 -20.37 22.19 -16.46
CA ASP A 519 -21.68 22.12 -17.13
C ASP A 519 -22.78 21.47 -16.27
N ASN A 520 -22.38 20.63 -15.30
CA ASN A 520 -23.28 19.89 -14.42
C ASN A 520 -23.41 20.52 -13.01
N VAL A 521 -22.98 21.78 -12.83
CA VAL A 521 -22.91 22.41 -11.51
C VAL A 521 -24.25 22.38 -10.76
N ASP A 522 -25.39 22.59 -11.43
CA ASP A 522 -26.71 22.58 -10.78
C ASP A 522 -27.05 21.23 -10.14
N THR A 523 -26.73 20.14 -10.84
CA THR A 523 -26.90 18.78 -10.34
C THR A 523 -25.97 18.53 -9.16
N LEU A 524 -24.70 18.92 -9.27
CA LEU A 524 -23.71 18.73 -8.22
C LEU A 524 -24.08 19.49 -6.93
N LEU A 525 -24.48 20.76 -7.04
CA LEU A 525 -24.91 21.56 -5.89
C LEU A 525 -26.17 21.01 -5.23
N SER A 526 -27.09 20.47 -6.02
CA SER A 526 -28.29 19.80 -5.49
C SER A 526 -27.94 18.51 -4.75
N GLU A 527 -27.06 17.68 -5.32
CA GLU A 527 -26.62 16.43 -4.70
C GLU A 527 -25.81 16.65 -3.42
N LEU A 528 -25.02 17.72 -3.38
CA LEU A 528 -24.25 18.13 -2.20
C LEU A 528 -25.09 18.97 -1.22
N SER A 529 -26.40 19.14 -1.46
CA SER A 529 -27.30 19.94 -0.62
C SER A 529 -26.76 21.34 -0.30
N ALA A 530 -26.02 21.93 -1.24
CA ALA A 530 -25.26 23.16 -1.03
C ALA A 530 -26.12 24.34 -0.50
N PRO A 531 -27.41 24.52 -0.88
CA PRO A 531 -28.27 25.55 -0.29
C PRO A 531 -28.37 25.54 1.23
N SER A 532 -28.25 24.37 1.86
CA SER A 532 -28.28 24.24 3.32
C SER A 532 -27.16 25.03 4.00
N LEU A 533 -26.04 25.30 3.30
CA LEU A 533 -24.95 26.11 3.82
C LEU A 533 -25.31 27.60 3.98
N LEU A 534 -26.38 28.10 3.32
CA LEU A 534 -26.85 29.48 3.53
C LEU A 534 -27.33 29.74 4.96
N HIS A 535 -27.69 28.69 5.69
CA HIS A 535 -28.08 28.75 7.10
C HIS A 535 -26.89 28.89 8.06
N CYS A 536 -25.67 28.73 7.55
CA CYS A 536 -24.44 28.96 8.31
C CYS A 536 -24.02 30.43 8.16
N GLN A 537 -24.38 31.26 9.14
CA GLN A 537 -23.99 32.68 9.19
C GLN A 537 -22.47 32.85 9.15
N GLU A 538 -21.76 31.88 9.73
CA GLU A 538 -20.29 31.88 9.78
C GLU A 538 -19.61 31.82 8.41
N ILE A 539 -20.26 31.24 7.40
CA ILE A 539 -19.71 31.23 6.03
C ILE A 539 -19.64 32.64 5.44
N PHE A 540 -20.49 33.55 5.92
CA PHE A 540 -20.54 34.94 5.48
C PHE A 540 -19.74 35.85 6.41
N GLN A 541 -19.97 35.76 7.73
CA GLN A 541 -19.53 36.82 8.66
C GLN A 541 -18.10 36.69 9.18
N ARG A 542 -17.47 35.52 9.08
CA ARG A 542 -16.22 35.23 9.80
C ARG A 542 -14.97 35.66 9.05
N THR A 543 -13.93 35.96 9.83
CA THR A 543 -12.70 36.61 9.37
C THR A 543 -11.58 35.62 9.07
N GLU A 544 -10.41 36.13 8.66
CA GLU A 544 -9.19 35.33 8.49
C GLU A 544 -8.76 34.64 9.80
N GLU A 545 -9.06 35.23 10.97
CA GLU A 545 -8.77 34.62 12.28
C GLU A 545 -9.54 33.31 12.49
N ASP A 546 -10.75 33.24 11.92
CA ASP A 546 -11.63 32.09 12.08
C ASP A 546 -11.34 30.97 11.10
N TRP A 547 -11.17 31.29 9.83
CA TRP A 547 -11.05 30.31 8.74
C TRP A 547 -9.60 30.01 8.36
N GLY A 548 -8.65 30.88 8.71
CA GLY A 548 -7.26 30.76 8.30
C GLY A 548 -7.14 30.58 6.79
N ASP A 549 -6.38 29.56 6.37
CA ASP A 549 -6.14 29.23 4.96
C ASP A 549 -7.41 28.84 4.18
N ASP A 550 -8.51 28.47 4.87
CA ASP A 550 -9.77 28.07 4.22
C ASP A 550 -10.62 29.26 3.77
N LEU A 551 -10.32 30.49 4.22
CA LEU A 551 -11.18 31.67 4.04
C LEU A 551 -11.54 31.91 2.56
N THR A 552 -10.55 31.80 1.67
CA THR A 552 -10.73 32.00 0.23
C THR A 552 -11.77 31.04 -0.34
N TRP A 553 -11.63 29.74 -0.06
CA TRP A 553 -12.53 28.73 -0.60
C TRP A 553 -13.93 28.82 0.01
N VAL A 554 -14.03 29.18 1.29
CA VAL A 554 -15.33 29.39 1.96
C VAL A 554 -16.09 30.54 1.31
N ARG A 555 -15.40 31.65 1.01
CA ARG A 555 -15.99 32.79 0.29
C ARG A 555 -16.40 32.41 -1.14
N HIS A 556 -15.60 31.61 -1.83
CA HIS A 556 -15.98 31.07 -3.13
C HIS A 556 -17.26 30.24 -3.06
N VAL A 557 -17.34 29.34 -2.08
CA VAL A 557 -18.53 28.51 -1.83
C VAL A 557 -19.74 29.39 -1.51
N ALA A 558 -19.58 30.42 -0.68
CA ALA A 558 -20.65 31.36 -0.36
C ALA A 558 -21.27 31.99 -1.62
N ILE A 559 -20.44 32.43 -2.57
CA ILE A 559 -20.86 32.99 -3.86
C ILE A 559 -21.62 31.95 -4.70
N VAL A 560 -21.07 30.74 -4.81
CA VAL A 560 -21.65 29.66 -5.62
C VAL A 560 -23.02 29.23 -5.06
N VAL A 561 -23.12 29.08 -3.74
CA VAL A 561 -24.37 28.69 -3.08
C VAL A 561 -25.42 29.79 -3.23
N LEU A 562 -25.03 31.06 -3.04
CA LEU A 562 -25.92 32.20 -3.24
C LEU A 562 -26.44 32.28 -4.68
N TRP A 563 -25.56 32.10 -5.68
CA TRP A 563 -25.97 32.05 -7.09
C TRP A 563 -27.04 30.99 -7.31
N HIS A 564 -26.82 29.77 -6.81
CA HIS A 564 -27.73 28.67 -7.02
C HIS A 564 -29.09 28.89 -6.33
N ASP A 565 -29.10 29.47 -5.12
CA ASP A 565 -30.35 29.83 -4.43
C ASP A 565 -31.11 30.96 -5.12
N LEU A 566 -30.41 32.02 -5.57
CA LEU A 566 -31.01 33.09 -6.35
C LEU A 566 -31.60 32.59 -7.66
N GLU A 567 -30.86 31.74 -8.39
CA GLU A 567 -31.32 31.18 -9.64
C GLU A 567 -32.56 30.28 -9.45
N ARG A 568 -32.54 29.44 -8.41
CA ARG A 568 -33.67 28.59 -8.06
C ARG A 568 -34.89 29.40 -7.62
N SER A 569 -34.70 30.38 -6.74
CA SER A 569 -35.75 31.27 -6.27
C SER A 569 -36.33 32.10 -7.42
N PHE A 570 -35.50 32.63 -8.30
CA PHE A 570 -35.97 33.36 -9.48
C PHE A 570 -36.81 32.48 -10.42
N LYS A 571 -36.42 31.21 -10.61
CA LYS A 571 -37.17 30.24 -11.45
C LYS A 571 -38.51 29.80 -10.83
N HIS A 572 -38.63 29.75 -9.50
CA HIS A 572 -39.77 29.12 -8.83
C HIS A 572 -40.65 30.06 -8.01
N ASP A 573 -40.09 31.11 -7.40
CA ASP A 573 -40.80 32.02 -6.50
C ASP A 573 -40.05 33.36 -6.38
N THR A 574 -40.43 34.33 -7.21
CA THR A 574 -39.83 35.67 -7.21
C THR A 574 -40.04 36.40 -5.88
N MET A 575 -41.01 36.01 -5.05
CA MET A 575 -41.26 36.68 -3.76
C MET A 575 -40.23 36.30 -2.70
N LYS A 576 -39.68 35.07 -2.73
CA LYS A 576 -38.60 34.64 -1.82
C LYS A 576 -37.29 35.39 -2.03
N VAL A 577 -37.04 35.86 -3.25
CA VAL A 577 -35.81 36.62 -3.54
C VAL A 577 -35.74 37.91 -2.71
N TYR A 578 -36.89 38.49 -2.37
CA TYR A 578 -36.95 39.74 -1.61
C TYR A 578 -36.59 39.58 -0.12
N SER A 579 -36.72 38.39 0.47
CA SER A 579 -36.34 38.18 1.87
C SER A 579 -34.83 38.10 2.08
N ASN A 580 -34.06 37.83 1.02
CA ASN A 580 -32.60 37.60 1.09
C ASN A 580 -31.79 38.82 0.62
N LEU A 581 -32.44 39.98 0.38
CA LEU A 581 -31.79 41.19 -0.14
C LEU A 581 -30.75 41.79 0.81
N ASP A 582 -30.98 41.69 2.11
CA ASP A 582 -30.03 42.17 3.12
C ASP A 582 -28.75 41.34 3.08
N THR A 583 -28.88 40.01 3.18
CA THR A 583 -27.76 39.06 3.06
C THR A 583 -27.00 39.21 1.75
N LEU A 584 -27.70 39.42 0.63
CA LEU A 584 -27.08 39.66 -0.67
C LEU A 584 -26.28 40.97 -0.70
N SER A 585 -26.80 42.03 -0.06
CA SER A 585 -26.11 43.32 0.00
C SER A 585 -24.84 43.22 0.86
N GLU A 586 -24.94 42.59 2.04
CA GLU A 586 -23.81 42.35 2.95
C GLU A 586 -22.73 41.51 2.26
N LEU A 587 -23.13 40.42 1.59
CA LEU A 587 -22.20 39.57 0.86
C LEU A 587 -21.50 40.33 -0.27
N VAL A 588 -22.20 41.15 -1.04
CA VAL A 588 -21.56 41.94 -2.11
C VAL A 588 -20.63 43.02 -1.54
N GLU A 589 -20.95 43.59 -0.38
CA GLU A 589 -20.05 44.50 0.33
C GLU A 589 -18.77 43.77 0.78
N GLU A 590 -18.89 42.56 1.34
CA GLU A 590 -17.75 41.72 1.68
C GLU A 590 -16.94 41.29 0.46
N LEU A 591 -17.59 40.92 -0.64
CA LEU A 591 -16.91 40.58 -1.90
C LEU A 591 -16.10 41.74 -2.46
N SER A 592 -16.53 42.98 -2.23
CA SER A 592 -15.79 44.16 -2.66
C SER A 592 -14.46 44.33 -1.91
N THR A 593 -14.28 43.63 -0.78
CA THR A 593 -13.02 43.59 -0.03
C THR A 593 -12.05 42.52 -0.53
N LEU A 594 -12.50 41.59 -1.38
CA LEU A 594 -11.64 40.55 -1.93
C LEU A 594 -10.76 41.12 -3.04
N ASP A 595 -9.50 40.73 -3.05
CA ASP A 595 -8.64 41.03 -4.18
C ASP A 595 -9.14 40.30 -5.44
N ALA A 596 -9.02 40.96 -6.58
CA ALA A 596 -9.53 40.44 -7.84
C ALA A 596 -8.83 39.14 -8.30
N GLN A 597 -7.67 38.79 -7.74
CA GLN A 597 -7.01 37.53 -8.03
C GLN A 597 -7.70 36.37 -7.30
N THR A 598 -8.10 36.58 -6.05
CA THR A 598 -8.85 35.60 -5.26
C THR A 598 -10.19 35.24 -5.91
N VAL A 599 -10.94 36.19 -6.50
CA VAL A 599 -12.26 35.91 -7.09
C VAL A 599 -12.23 35.40 -8.54
N GLN A 600 -11.05 35.16 -9.12
CA GLN A 600 -10.92 34.76 -10.52
C GLN A 600 -11.67 33.46 -10.84
N ASP A 601 -11.62 32.47 -9.94
CA ASP A 601 -12.22 31.15 -10.16
C ASP A 601 -13.75 31.14 -10.08
N VAL A 602 -14.35 32.22 -9.57
CA VAL A 602 -15.81 32.35 -9.39
C VAL A 602 -16.44 33.46 -10.23
N VAL A 603 -15.69 34.10 -11.13
CA VAL A 603 -16.16 35.24 -11.94
C VAL A 603 -17.43 34.91 -12.74
N TRP A 604 -17.56 33.68 -13.22
CA TRP A 604 -18.74 33.21 -13.94
C TRP A 604 -20.01 33.33 -13.10
N TYR A 605 -19.94 32.94 -11.82
CA TYR A 605 -21.06 33.04 -10.87
C TYR A 605 -21.41 34.49 -10.60
N LEU A 606 -20.43 35.38 -10.42
CA LEU A 606 -20.64 36.81 -10.21
C LEU A 606 -21.36 37.46 -11.41
N VAL A 607 -20.94 37.14 -12.64
CA VAL A 607 -21.62 37.60 -13.85
C VAL A 607 -23.08 37.15 -13.88
N ARG A 608 -23.35 35.90 -13.47
CA ARG A 608 -24.72 35.40 -13.41
C ARG A 608 -25.56 36.03 -12.32
N ILE A 609 -25.02 36.19 -11.11
CA ILE A 609 -25.69 36.90 -10.01
C ILE A 609 -26.06 38.32 -10.46
N ASN A 610 -25.11 39.06 -11.06
CA ASN A 610 -25.36 40.42 -11.55
C ASN A 610 -26.48 40.46 -12.61
N SER A 611 -26.49 39.50 -13.54
CA SER A 611 -27.55 39.38 -14.55
C SER A 611 -28.93 39.13 -13.90
N LEU A 612 -29.01 38.27 -12.88
CA LEU A 612 -30.25 37.98 -12.17
C LEU A 612 -30.72 39.21 -11.39
N ILE A 613 -29.82 39.88 -10.67
CA ILE A 613 -30.10 41.12 -9.92
C ILE A 613 -30.65 42.21 -10.84
N ALA A 614 -30.03 42.43 -12.01
CA ALA A 614 -30.50 43.43 -12.97
C ALA A 614 -31.92 43.13 -13.48
N GLN A 615 -32.24 41.85 -13.70
CA GLN A 615 -33.59 41.43 -14.09
C GLN A 615 -34.59 41.67 -12.97
N ILE A 616 -34.26 41.30 -11.73
CA ILE A 616 -35.12 41.53 -10.56
C ILE A 616 -35.33 43.04 -10.34
N ALA A 617 -34.26 43.85 -10.42
CA ALA A 617 -34.32 45.30 -10.23
C ALA A 617 -35.31 45.97 -11.19
N SER A 618 -35.43 45.48 -12.43
CA SER A 618 -36.36 46.04 -13.42
C SER A 618 -37.84 45.90 -13.04
N SER A 619 -38.17 45.02 -12.09
CA SER A 619 -39.54 44.70 -11.69
C SER A 619 -39.82 44.86 -10.20
N SER A 620 -38.82 45.27 -9.40
CA SER A 620 -38.89 45.29 -7.94
C SER A 620 -39.12 46.70 -7.36
N PRO A 621 -39.90 46.85 -6.28
CA PRO A 621 -39.96 48.09 -5.51
C PRO A 621 -38.61 48.46 -4.86
N HIS A 622 -37.67 47.51 -4.76
CA HIS A 622 -36.31 47.71 -4.24
C HIS A 622 -35.27 48.00 -5.34
N ALA A 623 -35.71 48.43 -6.53
CA ALA A 623 -34.86 48.65 -7.71
C ALA A 623 -33.58 49.46 -7.41
N GLN A 624 -33.66 50.53 -6.61
CA GLN A 624 -32.52 51.38 -6.32
C GLN A 624 -31.41 50.64 -5.54
N ARG A 625 -31.78 49.85 -4.54
CA ARG A 625 -30.83 49.07 -3.75
C ARG A 625 -30.20 47.96 -4.61
N LEU A 626 -31.02 47.23 -5.35
CA LEU A 626 -30.55 46.20 -6.29
C LEU A 626 -29.63 46.78 -7.38
N GLN A 627 -29.92 47.99 -7.84
CA GLN A 627 -29.06 48.68 -8.81
C GLN A 627 -27.69 49.01 -8.20
N SER A 628 -27.65 49.49 -6.96
CA SER A 628 -26.39 49.71 -6.24
C SER A 628 -25.56 48.43 -6.12
N VAL A 629 -26.20 47.31 -5.76
CA VAL A 629 -25.54 45.99 -5.67
C VAL A 629 -25.03 45.54 -7.05
N SER A 630 -25.84 45.70 -8.10
CA SER A 630 -25.44 45.40 -9.48
C SER A 630 -24.22 46.22 -9.92
N ASP A 631 -24.16 47.50 -9.57
CA ASP A 631 -23.06 48.37 -9.97
C ASP A 631 -21.76 48.03 -9.23
N SER A 632 -21.83 47.66 -7.95
CA SER A 632 -20.68 47.10 -7.21
C SER A 632 -20.16 45.80 -7.84
N LEU A 633 -21.05 44.87 -8.21
CA LEU A 633 -20.65 43.63 -8.88
C LEU A 633 -20.00 43.89 -10.25
N LYS A 634 -20.53 44.83 -11.04
CA LYS A 634 -19.91 45.21 -12.33
C LYS A 634 -18.50 45.75 -12.15
N HIS A 635 -18.26 46.53 -11.09
CA HIS A 635 -16.92 47.02 -10.77
C HIS A 635 -15.95 45.86 -10.51
N ILE A 636 -16.33 44.92 -9.63
CA ILE A 636 -15.52 43.74 -9.30
C ILE A 636 -15.24 42.90 -10.57
N ILE A 637 -16.29 42.61 -11.35
CA ILE A 637 -16.16 41.85 -12.61
C ILE A 637 -15.19 42.54 -13.59
N ALA A 638 -15.27 43.87 -13.72
CA ALA A 638 -14.37 44.63 -14.59
C ALA A 638 -12.91 44.56 -14.13
N GLU A 639 -12.66 44.57 -12.82
CA GLU A 639 -11.33 44.45 -12.24
C GLU A 639 -10.71 43.07 -12.49
N VAL A 640 -11.48 41.98 -12.29
CA VAL A 640 -11.06 40.60 -12.59
C VAL A 640 -10.74 40.41 -14.07
N ASN A 641 -11.58 40.95 -14.96
CA ASN A 641 -11.35 40.87 -16.40
C ASN A 641 -10.06 41.60 -16.80
N LYS A 642 -9.81 42.78 -16.22
CA LYS A 642 -8.57 43.54 -16.46
C LYS A 642 -7.32 42.77 -16.02
N LEU A 643 -7.35 42.09 -14.87
CA LEU A 643 -6.23 41.25 -14.42
C LEU A 643 -6.01 40.05 -15.35
N THR A 644 -7.09 39.43 -15.83
CA THR A 644 -7.03 38.29 -16.76
C THR A 644 -6.41 38.69 -18.11
N GLU A 645 -6.77 39.86 -18.64
CA GLU A 645 -6.17 40.44 -19.86
C GLU A 645 -4.67 40.76 -19.69
N GLN A 646 -4.28 41.24 -18.51
CA GLN A 646 -2.87 41.52 -18.19
C GLN A 646 -2.04 40.24 -18.05
N GLY A 647 -2.57 39.21 -17.39
CA GLY A 647 -1.90 37.92 -17.24
C GLY A 647 -1.70 37.16 -18.55
N THR A 648 -2.68 37.22 -19.46
CA THR A 648 -2.58 36.61 -20.80
C THR A 648 -1.59 37.35 -21.70
N SER A 649 -1.52 38.68 -21.60
CA SER A 649 -0.53 39.51 -22.29
C SER A 649 0.90 39.26 -21.80
N SER A 650 1.10 39.06 -20.49
CA SER A 650 2.41 38.74 -19.92
C SER A 650 2.91 37.34 -20.32
N ARG A 651 2.02 36.34 -20.39
CA ARG A 651 2.39 34.98 -20.84
C ARG A 651 2.69 34.89 -22.33
N THR A 652 2.10 35.74 -23.16
CA THR A 652 2.40 35.78 -24.60
C THR A 652 3.67 36.58 -24.92
N ALA A 653 4.06 37.53 -24.05
CA ALA A 653 5.31 38.28 -24.18
C ALA A 653 6.56 37.52 -23.68
N ALA A 654 6.39 36.62 -22.70
CA ALA A 654 7.40 35.64 -22.34
C ALA A 654 7.35 34.47 -23.34
N GLY A 655 8.01 34.62 -24.48
CA GLY A 655 8.14 33.58 -25.50
C GLY A 655 8.72 32.26 -24.94
N PRO A 656 8.64 31.15 -25.70
CA PRO A 656 9.12 29.84 -25.26
C PRO A 656 10.60 29.82 -24.85
#